data_AF-A0A959LCT5-F1
#
_entry.id   AF-A0A959LCT5-F1
#
_cell.length_a   1.000
_cell.length_b   1.000
_cell.length_c   1.000
_cell.angle_alpha   90.00
_cell.angle_beta   90.00
_cell.angle_gamma   90.00
#
_symmetry.space_group_name_H-M   'P 1'
#
loop_
_entity.id
_entity.type
_entity.pdbx_description
1 polymer ?
#
loop_
_entity_poly.entity_id
_entity_poly.type
_entity_poly.pdbx_seq_one_letter_code
_entity_poly.pdbx_strand_id
1 'polypeptide(L)'
;MKKRSRFIAVNILCCCVFFITCTKEEPVLVAPPVHATGLPEEMPEEYDTLATATFPPMGNLPAIKILDMPPAGNQGQQGSCTAWAVAYAMKGYHRRIGTGLPYVTSGSVNSTVVGSPSFVYNQVKSGGDCLKGSQITSALKLLHDKGVCPLENMGYSESDCTTLPNVSQFSTAAQNRISSFKKIPAEVSRIKEALFQGMPVVIGVYIRDASFENIPHSDDFVWNTNNSTGASIHHAMVIYGYDDSRQAIKILNSWGKTWGVDGSFWMGYDVVPQLINQAYVAEDAGVYACPKVIALSGNLQFGSISINPVPVPARVMTISNQGSCPLIVQSVDLPAQFSTTFTGPVSIPPNGKQDISITFNPQSAGIFAGQVTVQSDATSGSATISISGTATASGTGILTLSGNLDFGDVVLGNPVSAGMTVTNTGTAGLTVTDVASGNSNFVLNGLPGLPKVLQPNQSFTCNVYLTAQNVGQHSGTITVQSSAGAKSLQATGQVFPAQSSCPASFTDARDGEVYNAVEFAGKCWMTENLRYDTPLAGDDIPYLNDPIYLDMYGRYYTWPVMMAGASSSSADPSGVQGLCPPGWHIPSKAEWKTILDYYGGDGFLAYQGIIEGGASGLEFQLSGFWALSWYGLGFTARYWASDLTWLYEGVTAEFNQTVQNQFTIGSEPVERRIPCRCVKD
;
A
#
# COMPACT_ATOMS: atom_id res chain seq x y z
N MET A 1 -129.84 -9.99 27.96
CA MET A 1 -130.42 -11.34 28.07
C MET A 1 -129.31 -12.38 28.13
N LYS A 2 -129.54 -13.42 28.92
CA LYS A 2 -128.68 -14.55 29.30
C LYS A 2 -128.04 -15.30 28.12
N LYS A 3 -126.80 -15.75 28.30
CA LYS A 3 -126.29 -17.16 28.22
C LYS A 3 -124.76 -17.10 28.36
N ARG A 4 -124.14 -17.51 29.48
CA ARG A 4 -123.77 -18.90 29.88
C ARG A 4 -123.36 -19.75 28.66
N SER A 5 -122.29 -20.52 28.58
CA SER A 5 -121.16 -20.91 29.43
C SER A 5 -120.51 -22.05 28.62
N ARG A 6 -119.17 -22.15 28.54
CA ARG A 6 -118.42 -23.39 28.82
C ARG A 6 -116.92 -23.21 28.55
N PHE A 7 -116.18 -23.27 29.65
CA PHE A 7 -114.77 -23.56 29.77
C PHE A 7 -114.41 -24.89 29.10
N ILE A 8 -113.28 -24.94 28.40
CA ILE A 8 -112.18 -25.89 28.66
C ILE A 8 -110.87 -25.12 28.45
N ALA A 9 -110.03 -25.11 29.48
CA ALA A 9 -108.69 -24.54 29.50
C ALA A 9 -107.68 -25.68 29.54
N VAL A 10 -106.65 -25.63 28.68
CA VAL A 10 -105.27 -26.14 28.90
C VAL A 10 -104.38 -25.35 27.91
N ASN A 11 -103.74 -24.25 28.36
CA ASN A 11 -102.30 -24.12 28.63
C ASN A 11 -101.43 -24.34 27.35
N ILE A 12 -100.67 -23.37 26.81
CA ILE A 12 -99.61 -22.59 27.47
C ILE A 12 -99.06 -21.49 26.52
N LEU A 13 -98.62 -20.41 27.15
CA LEU A 13 -97.68 -19.35 26.74
C LEU A 13 -98.17 -18.13 25.92
N CYS A 14 -98.30 -17.06 26.69
CA CYS A 14 -98.40 -15.64 26.40
C CYS A 14 -97.18 -15.11 25.62
N CYS A 15 -97.38 -14.23 24.64
CA CYS A 15 -97.08 -12.80 24.80
C CYS A 15 -97.41 -11.98 23.53
N CYS A 16 -98.42 -11.13 23.70
CA CYS A 16 -98.72 -9.82 23.10
C CYS A 16 -98.05 -9.39 21.78
N VAL A 17 -98.91 -9.26 20.76
CA VAL A 17 -98.67 -8.54 19.50
C VAL A 17 -98.95 -7.05 19.72
N PHE A 18 -97.95 -6.20 19.52
CA PHE A 18 -98.13 -4.76 19.30
C PHE A 18 -98.23 -4.49 17.79
N PHE A 19 -99.32 -3.84 17.37
CA PHE A 19 -99.43 -3.27 16.03
C PHE A 19 -98.54 -2.03 15.94
N ILE A 20 -97.48 -2.09 15.14
CA ILE A 20 -96.73 -0.93 14.66
C ILE A 20 -97.08 -0.75 13.18
N THR A 21 -97.64 0.40 12.85
CA THR A 21 -97.86 0.88 11.48
C THR A 21 -96.53 0.96 10.75
N CYS A 22 -96.37 0.13 9.72
CA CYS A 22 -95.21 0.12 8.84
C CYS A 22 -95.36 1.27 7.81
N THR A 23 -94.70 2.40 8.04
CA THR A 23 -94.32 3.31 6.95
C THR A 23 -93.14 2.67 6.24
N LYS A 24 -93.42 2.05 5.09
CA LYS A 24 -92.41 1.57 4.16
C LYS A 24 -91.67 2.81 3.64
N GLU A 25 -90.49 3.10 4.17
CA GLU A 25 -89.57 3.99 3.47
C GLU A 25 -89.25 3.34 2.13
N GLU A 26 -89.58 4.03 1.04
CA GLU A 26 -89.11 3.62 -0.27
C GLU A 26 -87.58 3.72 -0.28
N PRO A 27 -86.86 2.71 -0.79
CA PRO A 27 -85.41 2.79 -0.89
C PRO A 27 -85.06 3.97 -1.80
N VAL A 28 -84.22 4.87 -1.29
CA VAL A 28 -83.57 5.89 -2.11
C VAL A 28 -82.87 5.15 -3.25
N LEU A 29 -83.37 5.33 -4.48
CA LEU A 29 -82.75 4.81 -5.69
C LEU A 29 -81.41 5.54 -5.89
N VAL A 30 -80.35 5.01 -5.28
CA VAL A 30 -78.99 5.40 -5.63
C VAL A 30 -78.73 4.86 -7.03
N ALA A 31 -78.30 5.73 -7.95
CA ALA A 31 -77.95 5.31 -9.31
C ALA A 31 -76.90 4.18 -9.23
N PRO A 32 -77.02 3.13 -10.09
CA PRO A 32 -76.02 2.08 -10.12
C PRO A 32 -74.64 2.66 -10.46
N PRO A 33 -73.55 2.02 -10.00
CA PRO A 33 -72.19 2.43 -10.36
C PRO A 33 -72.03 2.60 -11.87
N VAL A 34 -71.29 3.63 -12.29
CA VAL A 34 -70.96 3.92 -13.69
C VAL A 34 -70.07 2.83 -14.28
N HIS A 35 -69.23 2.21 -13.45
CA HIS A 35 -68.36 1.11 -13.84
C HIS A 35 -68.76 -0.18 -13.10
N ALA A 36 -68.81 -1.30 -13.82
CA ALA A 36 -69.15 -2.57 -13.19
C ALA A 36 -68.09 -3.00 -12.18
N THR A 37 -68.54 -3.57 -11.07
CA THR A 37 -67.71 -4.24 -10.07
C THR A 37 -68.31 -5.60 -9.75
N GLY A 38 -67.59 -6.43 -8.98
CA GLY A 38 -68.05 -7.78 -8.68
C GLY A 38 -67.19 -8.48 -7.64
N LEU A 39 -66.91 -7.77 -6.54
CA LEU A 39 -66.35 -8.38 -5.34
C LEU A 39 -67.49 -8.65 -4.35
N PRO A 40 -68.05 -9.87 -4.28
CA PRO A 40 -68.96 -10.23 -3.21
C PRO A 40 -68.22 -10.22 -1.87
N GLU A 41 -68.98 -10.14 -0.78
CA GLU A 41 -68.42 -10.29 0.56
C GLU A 41 -67.74 -11.66 0.70
N GLU A 42 -66.57 -11.65 1.32
CA GLU A 42 -65.76 -12.85 1.51
C GLU A 42 -66.31 -13.67 2.67
N MET A 43 -66.29 -14.99 2.54
CA MET A 43 -66.68 -15.86 3.65
C MET A 43 -65.59 -15.80 4.73
N PRO A 44 -65.89 -15.40 5.98
CA PRO A 44 -64.87 -15.29 7.03
C PRO A 44 -64.08 -16.60 7.23
N GLU A 45 -64.77 -17.74 7.13
CA GLU A 45 -64.16 -19.07 7.22
C GLU A 45 -63.10 -19.35 6.15
N GLU A 46 -63.20 -18.72 4.97
CA GLU A 46 -62.22 -18.87 3.89
C GLU A 46 -61.02 -17.93 4.03
N TYR A 47 -61.24 -16.68 4.47
CA TYR A 47 -60.16 -15.68 4.59
C TYR A 47 -59.41 -15.76 5.92
N ASP A 48 -60.12 -16.00 7.03
CA ASP A 48 -59.52 -16.02 8.35
C ASP A 48 -58.55 -17.20 8.53
N THR A 49 -58.80 -18.29 7.80
CA THR A 49 -57.97 -19.50 7.81
C THR A 49 -56.72 -19.40 6.93
N LEU A 50 -56.59 -18.39 6.06
CA LEU A 50 -55.39 -18.19 5.26
C LEU A 50 -54.19 -17.84 6.14
N ALA A 51 -53.03 -18.40 5.81
CA ALA A 51 -51.78 -18.02 6.43
C ALA A 51 -51.47 -16.54 6.16
N THR A 52 -51.02 -15.84 7.19
CA THR A 52 -50.53 -14.45 7.06
C THR A 52 -49.09 -14.47 6.56
N ALA A 53 -48.76 -13.70 5.52
CA ALA A 53 -47.40 -13.55 5.07
C ALA A 53 -46.58 -12.75 6.10
N THR A 54 -45.36 -13.19 6.34
CA THR A 54 -44.39 -12.47 7.16
C THR A 54 -43.25 -12.03 6.27
N PHE A 55 -42.84 -10.77 6.43
CA PHE A 55 -41.68 -10.22 5.76
C PHE A 55 -40.63 -9.89 6.82
N PRO A 56 -39.34 -10.09 6.54
CA PRO A 56 -38.29 -9.59 7.42
C PRO A 56 -38.48 -8.07 7.59
N PRO A 57 -38.43 -7.53 8.82
CA PRO A 57 -38.37 -6.10 9.03
C PRO A 57 -37.12 -5.58 8.36
N MET A 58 -37.28 -4.91 7.22
CA MET A 58 -36.18 -4.27 6.52
C MET A 58 -35.99 -2.87 7.11
N GLY A 59 -34.75 -2.38 7.15
CA GLY A 59 -34.39 -1.04 7.64
C GLY A 59 -35.01 0.09 6.78
N ASN A 60 -34.21 1.08 6.36
CA ASN A 60 -34.72 2.16 5.51
C ASN A 60 -35.17 1.60 4.14
N LEU A 61 -36.47 1.34 3.99
CA LEU A 61 -37.11 1.10 2.70
C LEU A 61 -36.87 2.31 1.77
N PRO A 62 -36.73 2.11 0.46
CA PRO A 62 -36.59 3.23 -0.48
C PRO A 62 -37.82 4.13 -0.39
N ALA A 63 -37.65 5.44 -0.51
CA ALA A 63 -38.77 6.40 -0.44
C ALA A 63 -39.81 6.21 -1.57
N ILE A 64 -39.43 5.53 -2.66
CA ILE A 64 -40.31 5.23 -3.79
C ILE A 64 -40.01 3.82 -4.31
N LYS A 65 -41.06 3.07 -4.62
CA LYS A 65 -40.97 1.76 -5.29
C LYS A 65 -42.17 1.58 -6.19
N ILE A 66 -41.94 1.34 -7.48
CA ILE A 66 -42.99 1.04 -8.47
C ILE A 66 -42.60 -0.26 -9.19
N LEU A 67 -43.52 -1.21 -9.28
CA LEU A 67 -43.34 -2.44 -10.05
C LEU A 67 -43.76 -2.25 -11.52
N ASP A 68 -43.10 -2.95 -12.44
CA ASP A 68 -43.43 -2.96 -13.87
C ASP A 68 -44.69 -3.82 -14.12
N MET A 69 -45.87 -3.20 -14.13
CA MET A 69 -47.17 -3.86 -14.29
C MET A 69 -47.69 -3.81 -15.73
N PRO A 70 -48.58 -4.75 -16.14
CA PRO A 70 -49.24 -4.64 -17.44
C PRO A 70 -50.08 -3.36 -17.55
N PRO A 71 -50.27 -2.82 -18.76
CA PRO A 71 -51.19 -1.71 -18.97
C PRO A 71 -52.60 -2.07 -18.52
N ALA A 72 -53.36 -1.11 -18.00
CA ALA A 72 -54.69 -1.36 -17.47
C ALA A 72 -55.61 -2.04 -18.51
N GLY A 73 -56.19 -3.16 -18.07
CA GLY A 73 -57.23 -3.87 -18.80
C GLY A 73 -58.59 -3.18 -18.63
N ASN A 74 -59.60 -3.66 -19.36
CA ASN A 74 -60.96 -3.14 -19.27
C ASN A 74 -61.96 -4.29 -19.11
N GLN A 75 -62.56 -4.40 -17.92
CA GLN A 75 -63.58 -5.39 -17.61
C GLN A 75 -64.97 -5.05 -18.19
N GLY A 76 -65.14 -3.82 -18.69
CA GLY A 76 -66.41 -3.36 -19.22
C GLY A 76 -67.54 -3.45 -18.20
N GLN A 77 -68.68 -4.01 -18.62
CA GLN A 77 -69.90 -4.12 -17.81
C GLN A 77 -70.01 -5.44 -17.04
N GLN A 78 -69.00 -6.30 -17.08
CA GLN A 78 -69.00 -7.58 -16.34
C GLN A 78 -68.46 -7.39 -14.92
N GLY A 79 -69.03 -8.10 -13.95
CA GLY A 79 -68.56 -8.12 -12.55
C GLY A 79 -67.23 -8.86 -12.33
N SER A 80 -66.26 -8.75 -13.23
CA SER A 80 -65.08 -9.63 -13.29
C SER A 80 -63.80 -9.06 -12.66
N CYS A 81 -63.92 -8.02 -11.84
CA CYS A 81 -62.78 -7.30 -11.22
C CYS A 81 -61.74 -8.21 -10.55
N THR A 82 -62.17 -9.25 -9.83
CA THR A 82 -61.27 -10.21 -9.18
C THR A 82 -60.42 -11.00 -10.17
N ALA A 83 -61.01 -11.43 -11.29
CA ALA A 83 -60.29 -12.13 -12.34
C ALA A 83 -59.30 -11.19 -13.05
N TRP A 84 -59.63 -9.93 -13.25
CA TRP A 84 -58.70 -8.94 -13.79
C TRP A 84 -57.54 -8.64 -12.83
N ALA A 85 -57.81 -8.49 -11.53
CA ALA A 85 -56.77 -8.28 -10.55
C ALA A 85 -55.82 -9.49 -10.43
N VAL A 86 -56.38 -10.71 -10.34
CA VAL A 86 -55.61 -11.93 -10.08
C VAL A 86 -54.97 -12.50 -11.36
N ALA A 87 -55.73 -12.70 -12.44
CA ALA A 87 -55.24 -13.34 -13.65
C ALA A 87 -54.48 -12.40 -14.58
N TYR A 88 -55.00 -11.19 -14.80
CA TYR A 88 -54.42 -10.26 -15.76
C TYR A 88 -53.29 -9.46 -15.11
N ALA A 89 -53.55 -8.76 -14.01
CA ALA A 89 -52.58 -7.86 -13.39
C ALA A 89 -51.48 -8.62 -12.61
N MET A 90 -51.84 -9.32 -11.53
CA MET A 90 -50.88 -10.02 -10.67
C MET A 90 -50.15 -11.13 -11.42
N LYS A 91 -50.88 -12.07 -12.03
CA LYS A 91 -50.23 -13.16 -12.78
C LYS A 91 -49.56 -12.66 -14.06
N GLY A 92 -50.06 -11.62 -14.72
CA GLY A 92 -49.34 -10.98 -15.83
C GLY A 92 -47.99 -10.43 -15.41
N TYR A 93 -47.89 -9.85 -14.20
CA TYR A 93 -46.63 -9.44 -13.59
C TYR A 93 -45.67 -10.62 -13.35
N HIS A 94 -46.18 -11.72 -12.79
CA HIS A 94 -45.36 -12.93 -12.61
C HIS A 94 -44.82 -13.45 -13.94
N ARG A 95 -45.68 -13.48 -14.97
CA ARG A 95 -45.34 -13.98 -16.31
C ARG A 95 -44.37 -13.05 -17.04
N ARG A 96 -44.48 -11.73 -16.88
CA ARG A 96 -43.49 -10.76 -17.39
C ARG A 96 -42.11 -11.05 -16.84
N ILE A 97 -42.01 -11.27 -15.53
CA ILE A 97 -40.75 -11.60 -14.86
C ILE A 97 -40.20 -12.94 -15.37
N GLY A 98 -41.04 -13.98 -15.41
CA GLY A 98 -40.61 -15.32 -15.80
C GLY A 98 -40.24 -15.45 -17.28
N THR A 99 -40.88 -14.68 -18.18
CA THR A 99 -40.67 -14.79 -19.64
C THR A 99 -39.72 -13.73 -20.20
N GLY A 100 -39.56 -12.59 -19.54
CA GLY A 100 -38.80 -11.45 -20.08
C GLY A 100 -39.46 -10.77 -21.30
N LEU A 101 -40.67 -11.17 -21.70
CA LEU A 101 -41.39 -10.61 -22.85
C LEU A 101 -42.10 -9.30 -22.50
N PRO A 102 -42.09 -8.28 -23.35
CA PRO A 102 -42.70 -6.99 -23.04
C PRO A 102 -44.24 -7.10 -22.97
N TYR A 103 -44.87 -6.26 -22.15
CA TYR A 103 -46.34 -6.19 -22.06
C TYR A 103 -47.00 -5.59 -23.30
N VAL A 104 -46.26 -4.85 -24.12
CA VAL A 104 -46.78 -4.21 -25.32
C VAL A 104 -45.90 -4.61 -26.50
N THR A 105 -46.53 -5.13 -27.54
CA THR A 105 -45.92 -5.47 -28.82
C THR A 105 -46.74 -4.80 -29.91
N SER A 106 -46.10 -4.02 -30.79
CA SER A 106 -46.77 -3.32 -31.88
C SER A 106 -47.98 -2.47 -31.44
N GLY A 107 -47.85 -1.77 -30.30
CA GLY A 107 -48.87 -0.86 -29.77
C GLY A 107 -50.06 -1.53 -29.06
N SER A 108 -50.12 -2.87 -29.03
CA SER A 108 -51.18 -3.63 -28.36
C SER A 108 -50.62 -4.44 -27.19
N VAL A 109 -51.49 -4.78 -26.23
CA VAL A 109 -51.11 -5.68 -25.13
C VAL A 109 -50.65 -7.02 -25.71
N ASN A 110 -49.48 -7.47 -25.28
CA ASN A 110 -48.95 -8.77 -25.61
C ASN A 110 -49.74 -9.85 -24.84
N SER A 111 -50.77 -10.39 -25.49
CA SER A 111 -51.69 -11.36 -24.91
C SER A 111 -51.04 -12.69 -24.53
N THR A 112 -49.80 -12.93 -24.97
CA THR A 112 -49.01 -14.09 -24.56
C THR A 112 -48.43 -13.92 -23.16
N VAL A 113 -48.34 -12.70 -22.62
CA VAL A 113 -47.72 -12.40 -21.31
C VAL A 113 -48.75 -12.32 -20.19
N VAL A 114 -49.90 -11.70 -20.43
CA VAL A 114 -50.96 -11.55 -19.42
C VAL A 114 -51.85 -12.80 -19.33
N GLY A 115 -52.40 -13.08 -18.14
CA GLY A 115 -53.35 -14.19 -17.96
C GLY A 115 -54.78 -13.81 -18.37
N SER A 116 -55.57 -14.81 -18.78
CA SER A 116 -56.96 -14.64 -19.20
C SER A 116 -57.92 -14.39 -18.01
N PRO A 117 -58.61 -13.23 -17.94
CA PRO A 117 -59.67 -13.02 -16.95
C PRO A 117 -60.85 -13.97 -17.17
N SER A 118 -61.24 -14.24 -18.42
CA SER A 118 -62.37 -15.15 -18.73
C SER A 118 -62.09 -16.59 -18.30
N PHE A 119 -60.84 -17.05 -18.38
CA PHE A 119 -60.47 -18.36 -17.84
C PHE A 119 -60.81 -18.46 -16.36
N VAL A 120 -60.47 -17.45 -15.56
CA VAL A 120 -60.75 -17.45 -14.12
C VAL A 120 -62.23 -17.20 -13.85
N TYR A 121 -62.77 -16.07 -14.32
CA TYR A 121 -64.11 -15.62 -13.97
C TYR A 121 -65.19 -16.63 -14.29
N ASN A 122 -65.12 -17.26 -15.48
CA ASN A 122 -66.15 -18.19 -15.93
C ASN A 122 -66.24 -19.44 -15.06
N GLN A 123 -65.18 -19.76 -14.32
CA GLN A 123 -65.10 -20.90 -13.41
C GLN A 123 -65.48 -20.56 -11.96
N VAL A 124 -65.14 -19.35 -11.46
CA VAL A 124 -65.28 -19.01 -10.03
C VAL A 124 -66.41 -18.03 -9.71
N LYS A 125 -67.11 -17.49 -10.71
CA LYS A 125 -68.24 -16.58 -10.50
C LYS A 125 -69.33 -17.16 -9.59
N SER A 126 -69.94 -16.29 -8.80
CA SER A 126 -71.01 -16.61 -7.87
C SER A 126 -72.34 -16.75 -8.61
N GLY A 127 -72.73 -18.00 -8.91
CA GLY A 127 -73.97 -18.31 -9.62
C GLY A 127 -73.85 -18.14 -11.15
N GLY A 128 -74.98 -18.14 -11.85
CA GLY A 128 -75.01 -18.09 -13.32
C GLY A 128 -74.99 -16.69 -13.94
N ASP A 129 -74.99 -15.63 -13.11
CA ASP A 129 -75.13 -14.24 -13.55
C ASP A 129 -73.75 -13.55 -13.63
N CYS A 130 -73.47 -12.94 -14.77
CA CYS A 130 -72.19 -12.28 -15.07
C CYS A 130 -71.94 -11.01 -14.24
N LEU A 131 -72.93 -10.50 -13.48
CA LEU A 131 -72.80 -9.33 -12.61
C LEU A 131 -72.54 -9.68 -11.13
N LYS A 132 -72.71 -10.95 -10.72
CA LYS A 132 -72.61 -11.34 -9.31
C LYS A 132 -71.19 -11.38 -8.75
N GLY A 133 -70.18 -11.40 -9.62
CA GLY A 133 -68.80 -11.36 -9.18
C GLY A 133 -68.23 -12.69 -8.72
N SER A 134 -67.04 -12.67 -8.13
CA SER A 134 -66.40 -13.82 -7.47
C SER A 134 -65.47 -13.35 -6.36
N GLN A 135 -65.19 -14.22 -5.39
CA GLN A 135 -64.26 -13.91 -4.29
C GLN A 135 -62.80 -13.93 -4.78
N ILE A 136 -61.94 -13.10 -4.18
CA ILE A 136 -60.49 -13.07 -4.49
C ILE A 136 -59.85 -14.41 -4.11
N THR A 137 -60.24 -14.97 -2.96
CA THR A 137 -59.74 -16.27 -2.49
C THR A 137 -60.06 -17.40 -3.47
N SER A 138 -61.27 -17.45 -4.04
CA SER A 138 -61.62 -18.48 -5.04
C SER A 138 -60.78 -18.35 -6.31
N ALA A 139 -60.51 -17.13 -6.77
CA ALA A 139 -59.64 -16.88 -7.91
C ALA A 139 -58.19 -17.32 -7.64
N LEU A 140 -57.64 -16.99 -6.47
CA LEU A 140 -56.30 -17.41 -6.05
C LEU A 140 -56.19 -18.93 -5.88
N LYS A 141 -57.20 -19.59 -5.29
CA LYS A 141 -57.27 -21.06 -5.21
C LYS A 141 -57.26 -21.70 -6.60
N LEU A 142 -58.03 -21.16 -7.55
CA LEU A 142 -58.01 -21.66 -8.93
C LEU A 142 -56.62 -21.51 -9.57
N LEU A 143 -55.96 -20.35 -9.42
CA LEU A 143 -54.60 -20.15 -9.92
C LEU A 143 -53.59 -21.09 -9.25
N HIS A 144 -53.76 -21.42 -7.97
CA HIS A 144 -52.91 -22.36 -7.26
C HIS A 144 -53.11 -23.79 -7.79
N ASP A 145 -54.36 -24.24 -7.86
CA ASP A 145 -54.67 -25.64 -8.17
C ASP A 145 -54.56 -25.97 -9.66
N LYS A 146 -54.96 -25.03 -10.52
CA LYS A 146 -55.11 -25.22 -11.97
C LYS A 146 -54.27 -24.25 -12.79
N GLY A 147 -53.98 -23.06 -12.25
CA GLY A 147 -53.27 -22.00 -12.95
C GLY A 147 -54.18 -21.21 -13.86
N VAL A 148 -53.61 -20.50 -14.83
CA VAL A 148 -54.39 -19.70 -15.81
C VAL A 148 -53.71 -19.66 -17.16
N CYS A 149 -54.48 -19.83 -18.24
CA CYS A 149 -53.91 -19.74 -19.58
C CYS A 149 -53.64 -18.27 -19.96
N PRO A 150 -52.65 -18.04 -20.85
CA PRO A 150 -52.47 -16.75 -21.50
C PRO A 150 -53.76 -16.18 -22.11
N LEU A 151 -53.91 -14.85 -22.11
CA LEU A 151 -55.04 -14.16 -22.74
C LEU A 151 -55.19 -14.51 -24.23
N GLU A 152 -54.09 -14.81 -24.94
CA GLU A 152 -54.14 -15.28 -26.33
C GLU A 152 -54.88 -16.61 -26.50
N ASN A 153 -54.88 -17.46 -25.48
CA ASN A 153 -55.50 -18.79 -25.56
C ASN A 153 -56.98 -18.74 -25.19
N MET A 154 -57.39 -17.78 -24.37
CA MET A 154 -58.79 -17.53 -24.02
C MET A 154 -59.01 -16.02 -23.93
N GLY A 155 -59.47 -15.43 -25.03
CA GLY A 155 -59.77 -14.00 -25.11
C GLY A 155 -60.87 -13.58 -24.14
N TYR A 156 -60.92 -12.27 -23.86
CA TYR A 156 -61.91 -11.69 -22.96
C TYR A 156 -63.12 -11.14 -23.73
N SER A 157 -64.32 -11.39 -23.20
CA SER A 157 -65.55 -10.71 -23.62
C SER A 157 -66.40 -10.40 -22.39
N GLU A 158 -66.80 -9.14 -22.23
CA GLU A 158 -67.67 -8.71 -21.13
C GLU A 158 -69.06 -9.39 -21.19
N SER A 159 -69.49 -9.82 -22.38
CA SER A 159 -70.78 -10.46 -22.60
C SER A 159 -70.77 -11.97 -22.41
N ASP A 160 -69.61 -12.59 -22.15
CA ASP A 160 -69.49 -14.03 -21.92
C ASP A 160 -68.86 -14.32 -20.55
N CYS A 161 -69.67 -14.91 -19.67
CA CYS A 161 -69.19 -15.47 -18.42
C CYS A 161 -69.46 -16.98 -18.30
N THR A 162 -69.87 -17.64 -19.38
CA THR A 162 -70.40 -19.02 -19.34
C THR A 162 -69.49 -20.04 -20.02
N THR A 163 -68.67 -19.63 -20.98
CA THR A 163 -67.76 -20.53 -21.69
C THR A 163 -66.69 -21.07 -20.74
N LEU A 164 -66.67 -22.39 -20.54
CA LEU A 164 -65.66 -23.07 -19.73
C LEU A 164 -64.40 -23.39 -20.55
N PRO A 165 -63.20 -23.44 -19.93
CA PRO A 165 -61.99 -23.74 -20.66
C PRO A 165 -61.95 -25.16 -21.26
N ASN A 166 -61.31 -25.31 -22.41
CA ASN A 166 -61.06 -26.60 -23.04
C ASN A 166 -59.73 -27.24 -22.57
N VAL A 167 -59.46 -28.46 -23.02
CA VAL A 167 -58.28 -29.25 -22.62
C VAL A 167 -56.96 -28.53 -22.91
N SER A 168 -56.83 -27.83 -24.05
CA SER A 168 -55.61 -27.10 -24.41
C SER A 168 -55.39 -25.90 -23.49
N GLN A 169 -56.46 -25.18 -23.15
CA GLN A 169 -56.43 -24.07 -22.20
C GLN A 169 -56.08 -24.55 -20.78
N PHE A 170 -56.59 -25.71 -20.33
CA PHE A 170 -56.16 -26.28 -19.05
C PHE A 170 -54.69 -26.74 -19.05
N SER A 171 -54.21 -27.28 -20.17
CA SER A 171 -52.80 -27.68 -20.32
C SER A 171 -51.84 -26.49 -20.21
N THR A 172 -52.16 -25.37 -20.89
CA THR A 172 -51.39 -24.13 -20.79
C THR A 172 -51.53 -23.47 -19.42
N ALA A 173 -52.73 -23.52 -18.81
CA ALA A 173 -52.96 -23.03 -17.46
C ALA A 173 -52.11 -23.76 -16.41
N ALA A 174 -51.94 -25.08 -16.53
CA ALA A 174 -51.15 -25.88 -15.61
C ALA A 174 -49.67 -25.46 -15.53
N GLN A 175 -49.14 -24.82 -16.58
CA GLN A 175 -47.77 -24.28 -16.63
C GLN A 175 -47.66 -22.89 -15.96
N ASN A 176 -48.79 -22.30 -15.62
CA ASN A 176 -48.92 -20.92 -15.16
C ASN A 176 -49.66 -20.89 -13.81
N ARG A 177 -49.28 -21.78 -12.89
CA ARG A 177 -49.80 -21.80 -11.51
C ARG A 177 -49.12 -20.76 -10.63
N ILE A 178 -49.75 -20.44 -9.51
CA ILE A 178 -49.07 -19.89 -8.34
C ILE A 178 -48.71 -21.03 -7.38
N SER A 179 -47.57 -20.94 -6.69
CA SER A 179 -47.10 -21.94 -5.74
C SER A 179 -47.71 -21.77 -4.36
N SER A 180 -47.99 -20.52 -3.97
CA SER A 180 -48.64 -20.20 -2.71
C SER A 180 -49.33 -18.84 -2.79
N PHE A 181 -50.28 -18.60 -1.90
CA PHE A 181 -50.82 -17.27 -1.62
C PHE A 181 -51.14 -17.13 -0.15
N LYS A 182 -51.03 -15.90 0.36
CA LYS A 182 -51.17 -15.56 1.77
C LYS A 182 -51.87 -14.22 1.91
N LYS A 183 -52.55 -14.01 3.03
CA LYS A 183 -53.08 -12.69 3.38
C LYS A 183 -52.00 -11.81 4.00
N ILE A 184 -52.14 -10.49 3.89
CA ILE A 184 -51.33 -9.53 4.64
C ILE A 184 -52.25 -8.56 5.39
N PRO A 185 -51.81 -8.02 6.55
CA PRO A 185 -52.53 -6.92 7.17
C PRO A 185 -52.62 -5.73 6.19
N ALA A 186 -53.76 -5.04 6.19
CA ALA A 186 -53.99 -3.82 5.39
C ALA A 186 -53.26 -2.60 6.02
N GLU A 187 -51.96 -2.77 6.26
CA GLU A 187 -51.07 -1.77 6.83
C GLU A 187 -50.09 -1.30 5.75
N VAL A 188 -49.85 0.01 5.68
CA VAL A 188 -48.92 0.61 4.71
C VAL A 188 -47.53 -0.01 4.83
N SER A 189 -47.05 -0.28 6.04
CA SER A 189 -45.77 -0.94 6.29
C SER A 189 -45.67 -2.32 5.63
N ARG A 190 -46.70 -3.17 5.78
CA ARG A 190 -46.74 -4.52 5.22
C ARG A 190 -46.86 -4.51 3.70
N ILE A 191 -47.62 -3.56 3.16
CA ILE A 191 -47.71 -3.34 1.71
C ILE A 191 -46.35 -2.93 1.15
N LYS A 192 -45.65 -1.99 1.80
CA LYS A 192 -44.32 -1.54 1.36
C LYS A 192 -43.29 -2.67 1.40
N GLU A 193 -43.31 -3.50 2.45
CA GLU A 193 -42.45 -4.69 2.56
C GLU A 193 -42.73 -5.69 1.42
N ALA A 194 -43.99 -5.99 1.13
CA ALA A 194 -44.37 -6.86 0.01
C ALA A 194 -43.86 -6.32 -1.34
N LEU A 195 -44.12 -5.04 -1.63
CA LEU A 195 -43.66 -4.39 -2.86
C LEU A 195 -42.15 -4.32 -2.96
N PHE A 196 -41.45 -4.17 -1.82
CA PHE A 196 -40.00 -4.20 -1.78
C PHE A 196 -39.46 -5.58 -2.19
N GLN A 197 -40.13 -6.66 -1.75
CA GLN A 197 -39.84 -8.03 -2.18
C GLN A 197 -40.29 -8.33 -3.63
N GLY A 198 -40.83 -7.34 -4.34
CA GLY A 198 -41.32 -7.52 -5.70
C GLY A 198 -42.64 -8.30 -5.77
N MET A 199 -43.46 -8.26 -4.72
CA MET A 199 -44.80 -8.84 -4.72
C MET A 199 -45.86 -7.75 -4.84
N PRO A 200 -46.62 -7.65 -5.95
CA PRO A 200 -47.80 -6.81 -6.01
C PRO A 200 -48.87 -7.34 -5.07
N VAL A 201 -49.67 -6.44 -4.51
CA VAL A 201 -50.68 -6.80 -3.51
C VAL A 201 -52.06 -6.74 -4.15
N VAL A 202 -52.73 -7.89 -4.27
CA VAL A 202 -54.14 -7.93 -4.69
C VAL A 202 -55.00 -7.50 -3.50
N ILE A 203 -55.88 -6.54 -3.72
CA ILE A 203 -56.70 -5.95 -2.67
C ILE A 203 -58.19 -6.02 -3.00
N GLY A 204 -58.99 -6.18 -1.94
CA GLY A 204 -60.44 -5.98 -1.96
C GLY A 204 -60.80 -4.70 -1.20
N VAL A 205 -61.55 -3.81 -1.85
CA VAL A 205 -61.96 -2.52 -1.27
C VAL A 205 -63.47 -2.37 -1.23
N TYR A 206 -63.93 -1.67 -0.20
CA TYR A 206 -65.34 -1.36 0.04
C TYR A 206 -65.49 0.16 0.11
N ILE A 207 -65.80 0.77 -1.03
CA ILE A 207 -65.83 2.23 -1.18
C ILE A 207 -67.27 2.68 -1.25
N ARG A 208 -67.65 3.65 -0.42
CA ARG A 208 -68.97 4.31 -0.48
C ARG A 208 -68.89 5.74 -0.99
N ASP A 209 -67.74 6.17 -1.49
CA ASP A 209 -67.52 7.53 -1.95
C ASP A 209 -67.69 7.61 -3.47
N ALA A 210 -68.73 8.34 -3.91
CA ALA A 210 -69.06 8.49 -5.32
C ALA A 210 -67.96 9.19 -6.14
N SER A 211 -67.06 9.94 -5.49
CA SER A 211 -65.92 10.57 -6.17
C SER A 211 -64.93 9.56 -6.75
N PHE A 212 -64.92 8.33 -6.23
CA PHE A 212 -64.01 7.26 -6.69
C PHE A 212 -64.19 6.96 -8.18
N GLU A 213 -65.43 6.93 -8.68
CA GLU A 213 -65.67 6.64 -10.11
C GLU A 213 -65.15 7.73 -11.05
N ASN A 214 -64.90 8.93 -10.51
CA ASN A 214 -64.55 10.15 -11.26
C ASN A 214 -63.16 10.68 -10.90
N ILE A 215 -62.21 9.79 -10.56
CA ILE A 215 -60.82 10.17 -10.28
C ILE A 215 -60.21 10.90 -11.51
N PRO A 216 -59.63 12.11 -11.33
CA PRO A 216 -59.04 12.88 -12.42
C PRO A 216 -57.85 12.20 -13.12
N HIS A 217 -57.66 12.52 -14.40
CA HIS A 217 -56.47 12.16 -15.20
C HIS A 217 -55.24 12.98 -14.85
N SER A 218 -54.81 12.95 -13.59
CA SER A 218 -53.62 13.69 -13.11
C SER A 218 -52.76 12.79 -12.24
N ASP A 219 -51.48 12.61 -12.57
CA ASP A 219 -50.57 11.78 -11.76
C ASP A 219 -50.22 12.47 -10.43
N ASP A 220 -50.45 13.77 -10.31
CA ASP A 220 -50.29 14.52 -9.06
C ASP A 220 -51.50 14.38 -8.12
N PHE A 221 -52.60 13.80 -8.59
CA PHE A 221 -53.80 13.63 -7.78
C PHE A 221 -53.70 12.41 -6.86
N VAL A 222 -53.84 12.63 -5.55
CA VAL A 222 -53.96 11.58 -4.54
C VAL A 222 -55.40 11.53 -4.05
N TRP A 223 -56.06 10.39 -4.27
CA TRP A 223 -57.39 10.13 -3.76
C TRP A 223 -57.29 9.71 -2.28
N ASN A 224 -57.89 10.49 -1.39
CA ASN A 224 -57.76 10.32 0.06
C ASN A 224 -59.09 10.58 0.81
N THR A 225 -60.21 10.16 0.22
CA THR A 225 -61.55 10.40 0.78
C THR A 225 -62.27 9.09 1.11
N ASN A 226 -63.15 9.15 2.12
CA ASN A 226 -64.04 8.05 2.52
C ASN A 226 -65.42 8.62 2.87
N ASN A 227 -65.92 9.51 2.03
CA ASN A 227 -67.19 10.18 2.27
C ASN A 227 -68.30 9.21 1.86
N SER A 228 -69.03 8.64 2.82
CA SER A 228 -70.12 7.66 2.59
C SER A 228 -71.33 8.28 1.84
N THR A 229 -71.14 8.64 0.58
CA THR A 229 -71.98 9.54 -0.24
C THR A 229 -72.57 8.88 -1.49
N GLY A 230 -72.11 7.69 -1.85
CA GLY A 230 -72.51 6.93 -3.03
C GLY A 230 -72.98 5.51 -2.69
N ALA A 231 -73.28 4.76 -3.75
CA ALA A 231 -73.54 3.32 -3.66
C ALA A 231 -72.30 2.59 -3.13
N SER A 232 -72.50 1.45 -2.47
CA SER A 232 -71.39 0.60 -2.05
C SER A 232 -70.72 -0.02 -3.28
N ILE A 233 -69.49 0.40 -3.55
CA ILE A 233 -68.61 -0.10 -4.60
C ILE A 233 -67.70 -1.15 -3.94
N HIS A 234 -67.91 -2.41 -4.28
CA HIS A 234 -67.05 -3.50 -3.82
C HIS A 234 -66.19 -3.94 -4.99
N HIS A 235 -64.87 -3.75 -4.88
CA HIS A 235 -63.98 -3.84 -6.03
C HIS A 235 -62.64 -4.51 -5.70
N ALA A 236 -62.06 -5.19 -6.68
CA ALA A 236 -60.75 -5.82 -6.56
C ALA A 236 -59.73 -5.19 -7.52
N MET A 237 -58.57 -4.84 -6.98
CA MET A 237 -57.50 -4.11 -7.68
C MET A 237 -56.13 -4.60 -7.24
N VAL A 238 -55.05 -4.03 -7.80
CA VAL A 238 -53.68 -4.41 -7.46
C VAL A 238 -52.83 -3.21 -7.07
N ILE A 239 -52.31 -3.20 -5.85
CA ILE A 239 -51.27 -2.26 -5.43
C ILE A 239 -49.94 -2.71 -6.03
N TYR A 240 -49.26 -1.78 -6.69
CA TYR A 240 -47.98 -2.07 -7.36
C TYR A 240 -46.89 -1.04 -7.09
N GLY A 241 -47.16 -0.05 -6.25
CA GLY A 241 -46.12 0.89 -5.86
C GLY A 241 -46.50 1.78 -4.68
N TYR A 242 -45.54 2.58 -4.25
CA TYR A 242 -45.71 3.63 -3.26
C TYR A 242 -44.71 4.76 -3.49
N ASP A 243 -45.06 5.95 -3.01
CA ASP A 243 -44.21 7.14 -2.98
C ASP A 243 -44.42 7.88 -1.66
N ASP A 244 -43.38 7.91 -0.84
CA ASP A 244 -43.39 8.50 0.51
C ASP A 244 -43.46 10.02 0.46
N SER A 245 -42.99 10.66 -0.61
CA SER A 245 -43.15 12.11 -0.78
C SER A 245 -44.63 12.49 -1.00
N ARG A 246 -45.39 11.58 -1.61
CA ARG A 246 -46.84 11.71 -1.86
C ARG A 246 -47.69 11.20 -0.70
N GLN A 247 -47.10 10.46 0.24
CA GLN A 247 -47.82 9.71 1.28
C GLN A 247 -48.92 8.82 0.68
N ALA A 248 -48.61 8.12 -0.42
CA ALA A 248 -49.61 7.37 -1.19
C ALA A 248 -49.10 6.04 -1.75
N ILE A 249 -50.02 5.10 -1.96
CA ILE A 249 -49.82 3.84 -2.71
C ILE A 249 -50.37 3.98 -4.14
N LYS A 250 -49.72 3.34 -5.11
CA LYS A 250 -50.15 3.29 -6.52
C LYS A 250 -50.92 2.02 -6.80
N ILE A 251 -52.12 2.15 -7.35
CA ILE A 251 -53.07 1.06 -7.54
C ILE A 251 -53.45 0.99 -9.02
N LEU A 252 -53.36 -0.21 -9.60
CA LEU A 252 -53.81 -0.53 -10.95
C LEU A 252 -55.26 -0.99 -10.92
N ASN A 253 -56.10 -0.34 -11.71
CA ASN A 253 -57.52 -0.65 -11.88
C ASN A 253 -57.77 -1.43 -13.20
N SER A 254 -59.01 -1.88 -13.41
CA SER A 254 -59.47 -2.68 -14.55
C SER A 254 -60.58 -1.99 -15.36
N TRP A 255 -60.61 -0.66 -15.39
CA TRP A 255 -61.60 0.15 -16.15
C TRP A 255 -61.01 0.82 -17.40
N GLY A 256 -59.90 0.29 -17.90
CA GLY A 256 -59.21 0.78 -19.09
C GLY A 256 -58.29 1.98 -18.83
N LYS A 257 -57.44 2.26 -19.81
CA LYS A 257 -56.39 3.30 -19.73
C LYS A 257 -56.95 4.73 -19.66
N THR A 258 -58.19 4.92 -20.08
CA THR A 258 -58.88 6.21 -20.08
C THR A 258 -59.54 6.54 -18.75
N TRP A 259 -59.31 5.76 -17.70
CA TRP A 259 -59.79 6.07 -16.35
C TRP A 259 -58.57 6.37 -15.45
N GLY A 260 -58.66 7.39 -14.60
CA GLY A 260 -57.50 7.84 -13.81
C GLY A 260 -56.30 8.19 -14.69
N VAL A 261 -55.09 7.78 -14.28
CA VAL A 261 -53.85 7.96 -15.04
C VAL A 261 -53.42 6.63 -15.63
N ASP A 262 -53.64 6.44 -16.92
CA ASP A 262 -53.37 5.19 -17.64
C ASP A 262 -54.04 3.94 -17.01
N GLY A 263 -55.20 4.15 -16.34
CA GLY A 263 -55.93 3.11 -15.62
C GLY A 263 -55.44 2.85 -14.20
N SER A 264 -54.57 3.71 -13.68
CA SER A 264 -54.08 3.67 -12.30
C SER A 264 -54.43 4.95 -11.55
N PHE A 265 -54.32 4.90 -10.22
CA PHE A 265 -54.47 6.08 -9.37
C PHE A 265 -53.60 5.97 -8.11
N TRP A 266 -53.47 7.08 -7.39
CA TRP A 266 -52.81 7.14 -6.09
C TRP A 266 -53.84 7.19 -4.97
N MET A 267 -53.72 6.31 -3.98
CA MET A 267 -54.53 6.30 -2.75
C MET A 267 -53.67 6.74 -1.57
N GLY A 268 -54.15 7.72 -0.80
CA GLY A 268 -53.44 8.22 0.38
C GLY A 268 -53.30 7.17 1.49
N TYR A 269 -52.19 7.21 2.23
CA TYR A 269 -51.90 6.25 3.32
C TYR A 269 -52.97 6.22 4.41
N ASP A 270 -53.60 7.36 4.70
CA ASP A 270 -54.56 7.49 5.80
C ASP A 270 -55.84 6.68 5.60
N VAL A 271 -56.28 6.52 4.34
CA VAL A 271 -57.51 5.78 4.01
C VAL A 271 -57.27 4.29 3.74
N VAL A 272 -56.01 3.85 3.58
CA VAL A 272 -55.64 2.44 3.34
C VAL A 272 -56.27 1.49 4.37
N PRO A 273 -56.04 1.63 5.69
CA PRO A 273 -56.61 0.70 6.67
C PRO A 273 -58.13 0.83 6.82
N GLN A 274 -58.74 1.89 6.28
CA GLN A 274 -60.18 2.15 6.38
C GLN A 274 -60.96 1.51 5.22
N LEU A 275 -60.34 1.44 4.04
CA LEU A 275 -61.00 1.07 2.79
C LEU A 275 -60.56 -0.28 2.24
N ILE A 276 -59.37 -0.77 2.62
CA ILE A 276 -58.86 -2.06 2.20
C ILE A 276 -59.23 -3.10 3.26
N ASN A 277 -60.19 -3.95 2.93
CA ASN A 277 -60.68 -5.00 3.83
C ASN A 277 -59.97 -6.33 3.61
N GLN A 278 -59.37 -6.51 2.43
CA GLN A 278 -58.64 -7.72 2.08
C GLN A 278 -57.36 -7.37 1.33
N ALA A 279 -56.26 -8.05 1.67
CA ALA A 279 -54.99 -7.87 0.99
C ALA A 279 -54.25 -9.21 0.91
N TYR A 280 -53.75 -9.53 -0.29
CA TYR A 280 -53.14 -10.81 -0.61
C TYR A 280 -51.84 -10.62 -1.36
N VAL A 281 -50.89 -11.52 -1.11
CA VAL A 281 -49.70 -11.73 -1.93
C VAL A 281 -49.67 -13.17 -2.41
N ALA A 282 -49.12 -13.40 -3.60
CA ALA A 282 -48.96 -14.73 -4.16
C ALA A 282 -47.54 -14.93 -4.69
N GLU A 283 -47.04 -16.15 -4.53
CA GLU A 283 -45.78 -16.61 -5.12
C GLU A 283 -46.11 -17.44 -6.36
N ASP A 284 -45.44 -17.21 -7.48
CA ASP A 284 -45.62 -18.02 -8.69
C ASP A 284 -45.02 -19.44 -8.59
N ALA A 285 -45.66 -20.41 -9.24
CA ALA A 285 -45.13 -21.76 -9.39
C ALA A 285 -44.16 -21.88 -10.60
N GLY A 286 -44.28 -20.98 -11.57
CA GLY A 286 -43.37 -20.86 -12.70
C GLY A 286 -42.39 -19.71 -12.49
N VAL A 287 -41.14 -20.03 -12.17
CA VAL A 287 -40.00 -19.09 -12.12
C VAL A 287 -40.27 -17.79 -11.34
N TYR A 288 -40.59 -17.92 -10.05
CA TYR A 288 -39.86 -17.13 -9.05
C TYR A 288 -38.73 -17.99 -8.47
N ALA A 289 -37.77 -18.39 -9.30
CA ALA A 289 -36.43 -18.48 -8.76
C ALA A 289 -36.06 -17.02 -8.51
N CYS A 290 -36.29 -16.50 -7.31
CA CYS A 290 -35.96 -15.11 -7.03
C CYS A 290 -34.47 -14.95 -7.34
N PRO A 291 -34.12 -14.32 -8.47
CA PRO A 291 -32.78 -14.46 -9.01
C PRO A 291 -31.83 -13.82 -8.01
N LYS A 292 -30.89 -14.61 -7.52
CA LYS A 292 -29.75 -14.16 -6.71
C LYS A 292 -28.55 -14.27 -7.62
N VAL A 293 -28.30 -13.19 -8.36
CA VAL A 293 -27.24 -13.17 -9.38
C VAL A 293 -25.99 -12.62 -8.73
N ILE A 294 -25.04 -13.49 -8.46
CA ILE A 294 -23.75 -13.09 -7.91
C ILE A 294 -22.83 -12.67 -9.06
N ALA A 295 -22.15 -11.54 -8.89
CA ALA A 295 -21.08 -11.10 -9.78
C ALA A 295 -19.89 -10.61 -8.98
N LEU A 296 -18.69 -11.02 -9.40
CA LEU A 296 -17.42 -10.68 -8.77
C LEU A 296 -16.65 -9.71 -9.66
N SER A 297 -16.03 -8.72 -9.04
CA SER A 297 -15.15 -7.78 -9.74
C SER A 297 -13.97 -7.37 -8.86
N GLY A 298 -12.92 -6.84 -9.48
CA GLY A 298 -11.68 -6.50 -8.83
C GLY A 298 -10.47 -7.03 -9.60
N ASN A 299 -9.30 -6.47 -9.33
CA ASN A 299 -8.04 -6.96 -9.90
C ASN A 299 -7.25 -7.70 -8.84
N LEU A 300 -7.25 -9.04 -8.92
CA LEU A 300 -6.55 -9.94 -7.99
C LEU A 300 -5.21 -10.45 -8.54
N GLN A 301 -4.56 -9.69 -9.42
CA GLN A 301 -3.19 -9.95 -9.86
C GLN A 301 -2.20 -9.19 -8.98
N PHE A 302 -1.60 -9.88 -8.01
CA PHE A 302 -0.66 -9.28 -7.06
C PHE A 302 0.71 -8.94 -7.65
N GLY A 303 1.04 -9.47 -8.84
CA GLY A 303 2.35 -9.29 -9.46
C GLY A 303 3.47 -10.02 -8.70
N SER A 304 4.71 -9.56 -8.87
CA SER A 304 5.89 -10.14 -8.21
C SER A 304 6.19 -9.43 -6.89
N ILE A 305 6.31 -10.20 -5.82
CA ILE A 305 6.67 -9.72 -4.47
C ILE A 305 7.80 -10.57 -3.87
N SER A 306 8.64 -9.97 -3.03
CA SER A 306 9.68 -10.66 -2.27
C SER A 306 9.16 -11.14 -0.91
N ILE A 307 9.61 -12.32 -0.45
CA ILE A 307 9.07 -13.04 0.74
C ILE A 307 9.29 -12.31 2.08
N ASN A 308 10.05 -11.19 2.15
CA ASN A 308 10.26 -10.41 3.38
C ASN A 308 10.88 -9.02 3.10
N PRO A 309 10.59 -7.93 3.86
CA PRO A 309 9.54 -7.68 4.86
C PRO A 309 8.60 -6.53 4.44
N VAL A 310 8.15 -6.49 3.17
CA VAL A 310 7.22 -5.44 2.72
C VAL A 310 5.78 -5.91 2.93
N PRO A 311 4.92 -5.17 3.64
CA PRO A 311 3.50 -5.45 3.69
C PRO A 311 2.96 -5.48 2.27
N VAL A 312 2.47 -6.63 1.83
CA VAL A 312 1.83 -6.75 0.52
C VAL A 312 0.52 -6.00 0.57
N PRO A 313 0.29 -4.98 -0.29
CA PRO A 313 -0.96 -4.25 -0.29
C PRO A 313 -2.11 -5.21 -0.55
N ALA A 314 -3.11 -5.20 0.33
CA ALA A 314 -4.34 -5.95 0.11
C ALA A 314 -5.04 -5.43 -1.15
N ARG A 315 -5.62 -6.34 -1.92
CA ARG A 315 -6.43 -6.02 -3.10
C ARG A 315 -7.90 -6.19 -2.76
N VAL A 316 -8.73 -5.29 -3.29
CA VAL A 316 -10.17 -5.32 -3.05
C VAL A 316 -10.85 -6.18 -4.12
N MET A 317 -11.68 -7.11 -3.66
CA MET A 317 -12.68 -7.79 -4.48
C MET A 317 -14.06 -7.30 -4.06
N THR A 318 -14.92 -6.99 -5.03
CA THR A 318 -16.32 -6.62 -4.79
C THR A 318 -17.23 -7.79 -5.15
N ILE A 319 -18.04 -8.22 -4.19
CA ILE A 319 -19.16 -9.14 -4.41
C ILE A 319 -20.40 -8.29 -4.63
N SER A 320 -21.11 -8.50 -5.74
CA SER A 320 -22.32 -7.77 -6.07
C SER A 320 -23.49 -8.71 -6.28
N ASN A 321 -24.67 -8.28 -5.81
CA ASN A 321 -25.92 -8.95 -6.07
C ASN A 321 -26.68 -8.19 -7.16
N GLN A 322 -26.67 -8.73 -8.38
CA GLN A 322 -27.42 -8.20 -9.53
C GLN A 322 -28.82 -8.83 -9.64
N GLY A 323 -29.18 -9.64 -8.65
CA GLY A 323 -30.47 -10.28 -8.54
C GLY A 323 -31.54 -9.38 -7.92
N SER A 324 -32.76 -9.92 -7.83
CA SER A 324 -33.91 -9.24 -7.24
C SER A 324 -34.28 -9.74 -5.84
N CYS A 325 -33.55 -10.72 -5.29
CA CYS A 325 -33.62 -11.10 -3.86
C CYS A 325 -32.30 -10.90 -3.13
N PRO A 326 -32.31 -10.77 -1.79
CA PRO A 326 -31.11 -10.82 -0.99
C PRO A 326 -30.28 -12.09 -1.26
N LEU A 327 -28.99 -11.90 -1.48
CA LEU A 327 -27.99 -12.94 -1.68
C LEU A 327 -27.29 -13.20 -0.35
N ILE A 328 -27.32 -14.44 0.15
CA ILE A 328 -26.59 -14.85 1.35
C ILE A 328 -25.24 -15.42 0.92
N VAL A 329 -24.17 -14.73 1.28
CA VAL A 329 -22.79 -15.21 1.10
C VAL A 329 -22.35 -15.88 2.39
N GLN A 330 -21.98 -17.16 2.29
CA GLN A 330 -21.59 -18.01 3.43
C GLN A 330 -20.10 -17.90 3.74
N SER A 331 -19.25 -18.12 2.74
CA SER A 331 -17.79 -18.11 2.87
C SER A 331 -17.12 -17.73 1.55
N VAL A 332 -15.83 -17.41 1.64
CA VAL A 332 -14.96 -17.16 0.48
C VAL A 332 -13.77 -18.09 0.60
N ASP A 333 -13.66 -19.03 -0.33
CA ASP A 333 -12.59 -20.01 -0.37
C ASP A 333 -11.43 -19.48 -1.24
N LEU A 334 -10.21 -19.57 -0.71
CA LEU A 334 -8.99 -19.07 -1.34
C LEU A 334 -7.91 -20.15 -1.39
N PRO A 335 -6.96 -20.08 -2.36
CA PRO A 335 -5.75 -20.90 -2.33
C PRO A 335 -4.88 -20.59 -1.09
N ALA A 336 -4.06 -21.54 -0.65
CA ALA A 336 -3.35 -21.51 0.64
C ALA A 336 -2.43 -20.29 0.90
N GLN A 337 -2.01 -19.58 -0.14
CA GLN A 337 -1.15 -18.39 -0.03
C GLN A 337 -1.92 -17.07 0.02
N PHE A 338 -3.25 -17.11 -0.05
CA PHE A 338 -4.11 -15.93 0.02
C PHE A 338 -5.02 -16.00 1.23
N SER A 339 -5.31 -14.84 1.81
CA SER A 339 -6.23 -14.70 2.94
C SER A 339 -7.22 -13.57 2.70
N THR A 340 -8.34 -13.59 3.43
CA THR A 340 -9.39 -12.57 3.32
C THR A 340 -9.82 -12.08 4.69
N THR A 341 -10.34 -10.86 4.76
CA THR A 341 -11.00 -10.32 5.96
C THR A 341 -12.49 -10.65 6.03
N PHE A 342 -13.03 -11.33 5.01
CA PHE A 342 -14.45 -11.67 4.97
C PHE A 342 -14.87 -12.55 6.16
N THR A 343 -15.93 -12.14 6.85
CA THR A 343 -16.56 -12.90 7.93
C THR A 343 -18.03 -13.07 7.57
N GLY A 344 -18.43 -14.31 7.28
CA GLY A 344 -19.81 -14.66 6.91
C GLY A 344 -20.59 -15.35 8.04
N PRO A 345 -21.90 -15.57 7.85
CA PRO A 345 -22.70 -15.22 6.67
C PRO A 345 -23.09 -13.74 6.58
N VAL A 346 -23.17 -13.20 5.35
CA VAL A 346 -23.61 -11.81 5.06
C VAL A 346 -24.75 -11.81 4.05
N SER A 347 -25.77 -10.99 4.30
CA SER A 347 -26.88 -10.75 3.36
C SER A 347 -26.63 -9.50 2.53
N ILE A 348 -26.52 -9.65 1.21
CA ILE A 348 -26.34 -8.56 0.26
C ILE A 348 -27.70 -8.28 -0.42
N PRO A 349 -28.34 -7.11 -0.19
CA PRO A 349 -29.63 -6.79 -0.79
C PRO A 349 -29.56 -6.71 -2.32
N PRO A 350 -30.70 -6.71 -3.04
CA PRO A 350 -30.73 -6.46 -4.48
C PRO A 350 -29.98 -5.18 -4.87
N ASN A 351 -29.14 -5.25 -5.90
CA ASN A 351 -28.20 -4.20 -6.33
C ASN A 351 -27.14 -3.81 -5.29
N GLY A 352 -27.09 -4.50 -4.15
CA GLY A 352 -26.11 -4.29 -3.10
C GLY A 352 -24.73 -4.81 -3.48
N LYS A 353 -23.72 -4.29 -2.77
CA LYS A 353 -22.31 -4.66 -2.94
C LYS A 353 -21.65 -4.86 -1.58
N GLN A 354 -20.68 -5.76 -1.53
CA GLN A 354 -19.80 -5.99 -0.40
C GLN A 354 -18.37 -6.03 -0.90
N ASP A 355 -17.55 -5.09 -0.44
CA ASP A 355 -16.11 -5.11 -0.68
C ASP A 355 -15.43 -5.97 0.37
N ILE A 356 -14.46 -6.79 -0.07
CA ILE A 356 -13.61 -7.60 0.80
C ILE A 356 -12.15 -7.39 0.43
N SER A 357 -11.27 -7.42 1.44
CA SER A 357 -9.84 -7.32 1.22
C SER A 357 -9.22 -8.70 1.16
N ILE A 358 -8.44 -8.95 0.10
CA ILE A 358 -7.65 -10.17 -0.09
C ILE A 358 -6.17 -9.82 0.02
N THR A 359 -5.41 -10.61 0.76
CA THR A 359 -3.96 -10.45 0.97
C THR A 359 -3.23 -11.66 0.42
N PHE A 360 -2.05 -11.44 -0.17
CA PHE A 360 -1.15 -12.50 -0.66
C PHE A 360 0.05 -12.63 0.29
N ASN A 361 0.22 -13.80 0.91
CA ASN A 361 1.17 -14.03 2.00
C ASN A 361 2.02 -15.31 1.78
N PRO A 362 2.82 -15.38 0.70
CA PRO A 362 3.59 -16.57 0.34
C PRO A 362 4.73 -16.84 1.33
N GLN A 363 4.97 -18.11 1.66
CA GLN A 363 6.07 -18.56 2.53
C GLN A 363 7.28 -19.10 1.76
N SER A 364 7.14 -19.34 0.46
CA SER A 364 8.17 -19.88 -0.43
C SER A 364 8.12 -19.21 -1.78
N ALA A 365 9.25 -19.23 -2.50
CA ALA A 365 9.32 -18.70 -3.86
C ALA A 365 8.51 -19.59 -4.80
N GLY A 366 7.76 -18.97 -5.71
CA GLY A 366 6.91 -19.69 -6.65
C GLY A 366 5.90 -18.79 -7.34
N ILE A 367 5.28 -19.34 -8.38
CA ILE A 367 4.12 -18.74 -9.03
C ILE A 367 2.88 -19.40 -8.43
N PHE A 368 2.01 -18.58 -7.83
CA PHE A 368 0.77 -19.03 -7.21
C PHE A 368 -0.39 -18.48 -8.02
N ALA A 369 -1.23 -19.36 -8.54
CA ALA A 369 -2.42 -19.01 -9.29
C ALA A 369 -3.56 -19.96 -8.91
N GLY A 370 -4.78 -19.45 -9.02
CA GLY A 370 -5.98 -20.23 -8.72
C GLY A 370 -7.24 -19.44 -8.96
N GLN A 371 -8.33 -19.91 -8.35
CA GLN A 371 -9.61 -19.22 -8.35
C GLN A 371 -10.02 -18.93 -6.90
N VAL A 372 -10.59 -17.76 -6.69
CA VAL A 372 -11.38 -17.46 -5.50
C VAL A 372 -12.79 -17.93 -5.77
N THR A 373 -13.37 -18.71 -4.85
CA THR A 373 -14.73 -19.24 -4.97
C THR A 373 -15.59 -18.65 -3.86
N VAL A 374 -16.71 -18.05 -4.23
CA VAL A 374 -17.66 -17.51 -3.25
C VAL A 374 -18.80 -18.51 -3.04
N GLN A 375 -18.89 -19.05 -1.83
CA GLN A 375 -19.98 -19.94 -1.44
C GLN A 375 -21.19 -19.11 -1.04
N SER A 376 -22.30 -19.29 -1.74
CA SER A 376 -23.52 -18.50 -1.53
C SER A 376 -24.76 -19.29 -1.95
N ASP A 377 -25.93 -18.75 -1.65
CA ASP A 377 -27.22 -19.26 -2.12
C ASP A 377 -27.64 -18.70 -3.49
N ALA A 378 -26.67 -18.23 -4.29
CA ALA A 378 -26.91 -17.67 -5.60
C ALA A 378 -27.59 -18.66 -6.55
N THR A 379 -28.60 -18.19 -7.28
CA THR A 379 -29.29 -18.97 -8.30
C THR A 379 -28.57 -18.91 -9.66
N SER A 380 -27.62 -17.99 -9.84
CA SER A 380 -26.76 -17.92 -11.03
C SER A 380 -25.64 -18.97 -11.04
N GLY A 381 -25.57 -19.83 -10.02
CA GLY A 381 -24.51 -20.83 -9.83
C GLY A 381 -23.30 -20.28 -9.07
N SER A 382 -22.24 -21.09 -9.00
CA SER A 382 -20.99 -20.71 -8.33
C SER A 382 -20.31 -19.55 -9.05
N ALA A 383 -19.92 -18.51 -8.30
CA ALA A 383 -19.09 -17.44 -8.83
C ALA A 383 -17.62 -17.64 -8.45
N THR A 384 -16.77 -17.53 -9.47
CA THR A 384 -15.32 -17.57 -9.30
C THR A 384 -14.64 -16.40 -10.00
N ILE A 385 -13.48 -16.01 -9.50
CA ILE A 385 -12.61 -15.02 -10.12
C ILE A 385 -11.16 -15.48 -10.00
N SER A 386 -10.36 -15.28 -11.06
CA SER A 386 -8.95 -15.67 -11.06
C SER A 386 -8.13 -14.81 -10.11
N ILE A 387 -7.18 -15.44 -9.43
CA ILE A 387 -6.22 -14.80 -8.54
C ILE A 387 -4.81 -15.29 -8.87
N SER A 388 -3.83 -14.40 -8.86
CA SER A 388 -2.44 -14.75 -9.11
C SER A 388 -1.46 -13.86 -8.38
N GLY A 389 -0.29 -14.41 -8.06
CA GLY A 389 0.83 -13.72 -7.46
C GLY A 389 2.11 -14.53 -7.64
N THR A 390 3.23 -13.84 -7.83
CA THR A 390 4.55 -14.47 -7.89
C THR A 390 5.32 -14.07 -6.65
N ALA A 391 5.74 -15.06 -5.86
CA ALA A 391 6.68 -14.85 -4.78
C ALA A 391 8.08 -15.10 -5.34
N THR A 392 8.92 -14.07 -5.39
CA THR A 392 10.34 -14.25 -5.67
C THR A 392 11.06 -14.55 -4.36
N ALA A 393 12.04 -15.46 -4.40
CA ALA A 393 12.93 -15.66 -3.26
C ALA A 393 13.44 -14.30 -2.80
N SER A 394 13.43 -14.05 -1.48
CA SER A 394 14.06 -12.85 -0.96
C SER A 394 15.50 -12.87 -1.42
N GLY A 395 15.90 -11.90 -2.25
CA GLY A 395 17.28 -11.84 -2.71
C GLY A 395 18.20 -11.80 -1.49
N THR A 396 19.36 -12.42 -1.59
CA THR A 396 20.37 -12.34 -0.53
C THR A 396 21.36 -11.26 -0.91
N GLY A 397 21.66 -10.35 0.02
CA GLY A 397 22.88 -9.56 -0.09
C GLY A 397 24.06 -10.50 0.09
N ILE A 398 25.03 -10.47 -0.82
CA ILE A 398 26.25 -11.30 -0.70
C ILE A 398 27.43 -10.36 -0.65
N LEU A 399 28.04 -10.26 0.54
CA LEU A 399 29.29 -9.52 0.73
C LEU A 399 30.43 -10.29 0.05
N THR A 400 31.10 -9.65 -0.89
CA THR A 400 32.31 -10.17 -1.54
C THR A 400 33.41 -9.13 -1.43
N LEU A 401 34.59 -9.56 -0.98
CA LEU A 401 35.79 -8.73 -0.86
C LEU A 401 36.78 -9.17 -1.93
N SER A 402 37.46 -8.21 -2.55
CA SER A 402 38.54 -8.47 -3.50
C SER A 402 39.63 -7.41 -3.35
N GLY A 403 40.85 -7.75 -3.76
CA GLY A 403 42.05 -6.95 -3.55
C GLY A 403 43.16 -7.84 -3.00
N ASN A 404 44.40 -7.56 -3.40
CA ASN A 404 45.58 -8.18 -2.82
C ASN A 404 46.17 -7.21 -1.80
N LEU A 405 46.11 -7.57 -0.51
CA LEU A 405 46.65 -6.76 0.58
C LEU A 405 47.99 -7.32 1.09
N ASP A 406 48.71 -8.01 0.22
CA ASP A 406 50.13 -8.30 0.41
C ASP A 406 50.97 -7.14 -0.14
N PHE A 407 51.61 -6.41 0.77
CA PHE A 407 52.43 -5.25 0.47
C PHE A 407 53.86 -5.64 0.11
N GLY A 408 54.24 -6.92 0.23
CA GLY A 408 55.59 -7.40 -0.02
C GLY A 408 56.62 -6.70 0.87
N ASP A 409 57.78 -6.40 0.28
CA ASP A 409 58.89 -5.72 0.95
C ASP A 409 58.66 -4.21 0.91
N VAL A 410 58.52 -3.59 2.09
CA VAL A 410 58.30 -2.16 2.26
C VAL A 410 59.46 -1.55 3.06
N VAL A 411 59.99 -0.43 2.60
CA VAL A 411 61.04 0.29 3.31
C VAL A 411 60.45 1.10 4.46
N LEU A 412 61.06 1.03 5.64
CA LEU A 412 60.66 1.81 6.81
C LEU A 412 60.54 3.30 6.46
N GLY A 413 59.41 3.93 6.83
CA GLY A 413 59.14 5.35 6.55
C GLY A 413 58.47 5.64 5.20
N ASN A 414 58.37 4.65 4.29
CA ASN A 414 57.73 4.81 2.98
C ASN A 414 56.40 4.06 2.93
N PRO A 415 55.25 4.72 3.19
CA PRO A 415 53.96 4.03 3.18
C PRO A 415 53.57 3.59 1.78
N VAL A 416 53.17 2.32 1.65
CA VAL A 416 52.64 1.74 0.41
C VAL A 416 51.15 1.48 0.58
N SER A 417 50.37 1.71 -0.49
CA SER A 417 48.92 1.49 -0.49
C SER A 417 48.50 0.38 -1.45
N ALA A 418 47.51 -0.42 -1.03
CA ALA A 418 46.81 -1.38 -1.87
C ALA A 418 45.29 -1.15 -1.81
N GLY A 419 44.63 -1.33 -2.95
CA GLY A 419 43.18 -1.14 -3.08
C GLY A 419 42.40 -2.40 -2.69
N MET A 420 41.35 -2.21 -1.90
CA MET A 420 40.33 -3.22 -1.58
C MET A 420 38.98 -2.79 -2.18
N THR A 421 38.26 -3.74 -2.78
CA THR A 421 36.90 -3.54 -3.31
C THR A 421 35.91 -4.36 -2.49
N VAL A 422 34.85 -3.68 -2.03
CA VAL A 422 33.69 -4.28 -1.35
C VAL A 422 32.53 -4.28 -2.34
N THR A 423 32.05 -5.48 -2.70
CA THR A 423 31.01 -5.66 -3.71
C THR A 423 29.83 -6.44 -3.15
N ASN A 424 28.61 -6.01 -3.50
CA ASN A 424 27.43 -6.84 -3.33
C ASN A 424 27.21 -7.69 -4.59
N THR A 425 27.65 -8.94 -4.56
CA THR A 425 27.42 -9.91 -5.66
C THR A 425 26.09 -10.66 -5.50
N GLY A 426 25.26 -10.22 -4.56
CA GLY A 426 23.95 -10.79 -4.28
C GLY A 426 22.85 -10.21 -5.16
N THR A 427 21.62 -10.60 -4.88
CA THR A 427 20.42 -10.20 -5.64
C THR A 427 19.49 -9.27 -4.85
N ALA A 428 19.84 -8.92 -3.61
CA ALA A 428 19.18 -7.87 -2.83
C ALA A 428 20.18 -6.89 -2.23
N GLY A 429 19.69 -5.74 -1.75
CA GLY A 429 20.50 -4.73 -1.09
C GLY A 429 21.28 -5.28 0.10
N LEU A 430 22.57 -4.95 0.16
CA LEU A 430 23.49 -5.32 1.24
C LEU A 430 23.86 -4.05 2.02
N THR A 431 23.61 -4.00 3.32
CA THR A 431 24.02 -2.85 4.14
C THR A 431 25.38 -3.13 4.75
N VAL A 432 26.41 -2.40 4.35
CA VAL A 432 27.73 -2.41 4.99
C VAL A 432 27.68 -1.44 6.16
N THR A 433 27.94 -1.94 7.37
CA THR A 433 27.80 -1.15 8.60
C THR A 433 29.13 -0.61 9.10
N ASP A 434 30.23 -1.34 8.88
CA ASP A 434 31.55 -0.96 9.35
C ASP A 434 32.67 -1.60 8.51
N VAL A 435 33.82 -0.93 8.46
CA VAL A 435 35.06 -1.44 7.89
C VAL A 435 36.20 -1.05 8.82
N ALA A 436 36.85 -2.05 9.41
CA ALA A 436 37.85 -1.84 10.44
C ALA A 436 39.13 -2.63 10.17
N SER A 437 40.27 -2.08 10.62
CA SER A 437 41.54 -2.78 10.64
C SER A 437 41.81 -3.35 12.04
N GLY A 438 42.21 -4.62 12.11
CA GLY A 438 42.62 -5.28 13.35
C GLY A 438 44.05 -4.94 13.79
N ASN A 439 44.81 -4.18 13.01
CA ASN A 439 46.18 -3.77 13.34
C ASN A 439 46.42 -2.32 12.90
N SER A 440 46.86 -1.47 13.83
CA SER A 440 47.07 -0.03 13.62
C SER A 440 48.11 0.32 12.55
N ASN A 441 48.99 -0.62 12.19
CA ASN A 441 49.95 -0.43 11.09
C ASN A 441 49.29 -0.48 9.70
N PHE A 442 48.04 -0.96 9.61
CA PHE A 442 47.24 -0.94 8.38
C PHE A 442 46.13 0.10 8.50
N VAL A 443 46.29 1.24 7.85
CA VAL A 443 45.39 2.39 7.94
C VAL A 443 44.43 2.42 6.76
N LEU A 444 43.13 2.57 7.04
CA LEU A 444 42.07 2.66 6.04
C LEU A 444 41.86 4.10 5.58
N ASN A 445 41.77 4.32 4.27
CA ASN A 445 41.47 5.62 3.69
C ASN A 445 40.49 5.48 2.51
N GLY A 446 39.67 6.51 2.28
CA GLY A 446 38.68 6.54 1.20
C GLY A 446 37.42 5.74 1.47
N LEU A 447 37.08 5.46 2.74
CA LEU A 447 35.81 4.85 3.09
C LEU A 447 34.65 5.81 2.79
N PRO A 448 33.52 5.33 2.24
CA PRO A 448 32.31 6.13 2.12
C PRO A 448 31.69 6.38 3.50
N GLY A 449 30.71 7.28 3.58
CA GLY A 449 29.87 7.38 4.79
C GLY A 449 29.15 6.05 5.06
N LEU A 450 29.39 5.47 6.23
CA LEU A 450 28.75 4.23 6.70
C LEU A 450 27.72 4.54 7.80
N PRO A 451 26.62 3.75 7.91
CA PRO A 451 26.28 2.59 7.10
C PRO A 451 25.90 2.92 5.65
N LYS A 452 26.31 2.07 4.69
CA LYS A 452 26.03 2.23 3.25
C LYS A 452 25.31 1.02 2.68
N VAL A 453 24.21 1.27 1.97
CA VAL A 453 23.49 0.22 1.22
C VAL A 453 24.07 0.08 -0.19
N LEU A 454 24.50 -1.12 -0.54
CA LEU A 454 24.92 -1.50 -1.89
C LEU A 454 23.80 -2.28 -2.57
N GLN A 455 23.28 -1.76 -3.68
CA GLN A 455 22.34 -2.51 -4.54
C GLN A 455 23.08 -3.67 -5.24
N PRO A 456 22.36 -4.65 -5.82
CA PRO A 456 22.99 -5.74 -6.58
C PRO A 456 24.01 -5.23 -7.60
N ASN A 457 25.18 -5.86 -7.63
CA ASN A 457 26.35 -5.51 -8.47
C ASN A 457 27.00 -4.14 -8.19
N GLN A 458 26.57 -3.40 -7.16
CA GLN A 458 27.27 -2.20 -6.73
C GLN A 458 28.47 -2.55 -5.85
N SER A 459 29.49 -1.69 -5.94
CA SER A 459 30.70 -1.78 -5.14
C SER A 459 31.17 -0.41 -4.68
N PHE A 460 32.07 -0.40 -3.70
CA PHE A 460 32.95 0.74 -3.43
C PHE A 460 34.37 0.24 -3.19
N THR A 461 35.33 1.13 -3.41
CA THR A 461 36.75 0.88 -3.17
C THR A 461 37.24 1.70 -2.00
N CYS A 462 38.21 1.17 -1.25
CA CYS A 462 38.99 1.93 -0.28
C CYS A 462 40.45 1.45 -0.32
N ASN A 463 41.36 2.31 0.11
CA ASN A 463 42.78 1.99 0.14
C ASN A 463 43.20 1.61 1.55
N VAL A 464 44.04 0.58 1.64
CA VAL A 464 44.72 0.17 2.87
C VAL A 464 46.18 0.58 2.72
N TYR A 465 46.72 1.30 3.70
CA TYR A 465 48.12 1.72 3.74
C TYR A 465 48.88 0.94 4.80
N LEU A 466 50.07 0.43 4.49
CA LEU A 466 51.01 -0.06 5.48
C LEU A 466 51.89 1.10 5.96
N THR A 467 51.71 1.54 7.21
CA THR A 467 52.37 2.72 7.80
C THR A 467 53.22 2.36 9.03
N ALA A 468 53.76 1.14 9.07
CA ALA A 468 54.51 0.64 10.22
C ALA A 468 55.73 1.51 10.53
N GLN A 469 55.96 1.73 11.83
CA GLN A 469 57.07 2.55 12.35
C GLN A 469 58.25 1.72 12.85
N ASN A 470 58.20 0.39 12.72
CA ASN A 470 59.27 -0.52 13.10
C ASN A 470 59.47 -1.59 12.02
N VAL A 471 60.71 -2.04 11.89
CA VAL A 471 61.09 -3.16 11.01
C VAL A 471 60.51 -4.48 11.50
N GLY A 472 60.25 -5.40 10.56
CA GLY A 472 59.73 -6.72 10.82
C GLY A 472 58.50 -7.07 9.98
N GLN A 473 58.01 -8.29 10.15
CA GLN A 473 56.80 -8.75 9.49
C GLN A 473 55.56 -8.21 10.21
N HIS A 474 54.68 -7.56 9.47
CA HIS A 474 53.39 -7.06 9.96
C HIS A 474 52.26 -7.84 9.32
N SER A 475 51.31 -8.27 10.13
CA SER A 475 50.08 -8.91 9.66
C SER A 475 48.87 -8.37 10.42
N GLY A 476 47.74 -8.29 9.72
CA GLY A 476 46.50 -7.75 10.25
C GLY A 476 45.31 -8.22 9.44
N THR A 477 44.13 -8.16 10.04
CA THR A 477 42.88 -8.54 9.36
C THR A 477 42.03 -7.30 9.13
N ILE A 478 41.68 -7.03 7.88
CA ILE A 478 40.71 -5.99 7.52
C ILE A 478 39.33 -6.64 7.49
N THR A 479 38.41 -6.19 8.35
CA THR A 479 37.09 -6.79 8.51
C THR A 479 36.01 -5.83 8.04
N VAL A 480 35.10 -6.34 7.20
CA VAL A 480 33.91 -5.64 6.72
C VAL A 480 32.69 -6.27 7.37
N GLN A 481 31.94 -5.47 8.14
CA GLN A 481 30.68 -5.87 8.77
C GLN A 481 29.50 -5.49 7.88
N SER A 482 28.55 -6.41 7.71
CA SER A 482 27.37 -6.16 6.88
C SER A 482 26.12 -6.90 7.37
N SER A 483 24.97 -6.56 6.78
CA SER A 483 23.70 -7.26 6.99
C SER A 483 23.72 -8.73 6.53
N ALA A 484 24.73 -9.18 5.76
CA ALA A 484 24.94 -10.57 5.37
C ALA A 484 26.03 -11.29 6.22
N GLY A 485 26.47 -10.67 7.31
CA GLY A 485 27.57 -11.14 8.14
C GLY A 485 28.91 -10.46 7.82
N ALA A 486 29.94 -10.87 8.55
CA ALA A 486 31.30 -10.33 8.42
C ALA A 486 32.09 -11.10 7.35
N LYS A 487 32.93 -10.38 6.59
CA LYS A 487 34.04 -10.98 5.83
C LYS A 487 35.31 -10.21 6.09
N SER A 488 36.44 -10.86 5.84
CA SER A 488 37.75 -10.25 6.04
C SER A 488 38.76 -10.60 4.95
N LEU A 489 39.75 -9.73 4.79
CA LEU A 489 40.97 -9.98 4.03
C LEU A 489 42.16 -9.91 4.99
N GLN A 490 43.16 -10.76 4.76
CA GLN A 490 44.45 -10.67 5.44
C GLN A 490 45.30 -9.61 4.74
N ALA A 491 45.91 -8.74 5.53
CA ALA A 491 46.91 -7.79 5.10
C ALA A 491 48.27 -8.21 5.69
N THR A 492 49.30 -8.25 4.84
CA THR A 492 50.66 -8.66 5.22
C THR A 492 51.70 -7.76 4.56
N GLY A 493 52.82 -7.55 5.22
CA GLY A 493 53.98 -6.91 4.59
C GLY A 493 55.21 -7.09 5.45
N GLN A 494 56.37 -7.17 4.82
CA GLN A 494 57.66 -7.23 5.50
C GLN A 494 58.32 -5.85 5.41
N VAL A 495 58.50 -5.23 6.57
CA VAL A 495 59.10 -3.90 6.65
C VAL A 495 60.58 -4.05 6.91
N PHE A 496 61.40 -3.64 5.94
CA PHE A 496 62.85 -3.66 6.04
C PHE A 496 63.38 -2.30 6.49
N PRO A 497 64.54 -2.28 7.18
CA PRO A 497 65.26 -1.03 7.36
C PRO A 497 65.58 -0.46 5.98
N ALA A 498 65.62 0.88 5.86
CA ALA A 498 66.26 1.49 4.69
C ALA A 498 67.67 0.88 4.55
N GLN A 499 67.96 0.29 3.39
CA GLN A 499 69.23 -0.41 3.20
C GLN A 499 70.31 0.64 2.95
N SER A 500 71.11 0.91 3.98
CA SER A 500 72.13 1.94 3.94
C SER A 500 73.30 1.57 3.03
N SER A 501 73.56 2.40 2.02
CA SER A 501 74.85 2.43 1.31
C SER A 501 75.95 3.10 2.15
N CYS A 502 75.62 3.57 3.36
CA CYS A 502 76.51 4.35 4.18
C CYS A 502 77.48 3.50 5.00
N PRO A 503 78.81 3.72 4.90
CA PRO A 503 79.75 3.05 5.78
C PRO A 503 79.56 3.57 7.21
N ALA A 504 79.64 2.68 8.20
CA ALA A 504 79.62 3.09 9.61
C ALA A 504 80.80 4.01 9.99
N SER A 505 81.94 3.84 9.31
CA SER A 505 83.10 4.73 9.38
C SER A 505 83.96 4.63 8.12
N PHE A 506 84.79 5.63 7.88
CA PHE A 506 85.76 5.67 6.79
C PHE A 506 87.06 6.36 7.21
N THR A 507 88.14 6.09 6.48
CA THR A 507 89.44 6.73 6.66
C THR A 507 89.65 7.79 5.58
N ASP A 508 89.96 9.02 5.99
CA ASP A 508 90.41 10.06 5.08
C ASP A 508 91.81 9.73 4.58
N ALA A 509 91.93 9.47 3.28
CA ALA A 509 93.19 9.08 2.65
C ALA A 509 94.26 10.18 2.67
N ARG A 510 93.89 11.43 3.00
CA ARG A 510 94.79 12.59 2.96
C ARG A 510 95.65 12.71 4.22
N ASP A 511 95.12 12.35 5.38
CA ASP A 511 95.76 12.52 6.70
C ASP A 511 95.67 11.26 7.59
N GLY A 512 94.88 10.26 7.20
CA GLY A 512 94.69 9.03 7.97
C GLY A 512 93.65 9.13 9.08
N GLU A 513 92.96 10.27 9.21
CA GLU A 513 91.90 10.46 10.19
C GLU A 513 90.72 9.52 9.89
N VAL A 514 90.15 8.93 10.94
CA VAL A 514 88.97 8.06 10.82
C VAL A 514 87.76 8.83 11.31
N TYR A 515 86.70 8.82 10.50
CA TYR A 515 85.43 9.47 10.83
C TYR A 515 84.29 8.47 10.77
N ASN A 516 83.39 8.54 11.73
CA ASN A 516 82.13 7.81 11.73
C ASN A 516 81.11 8.53 10.85
N ALA A 517 80.19 7.74 10.29
CA ALA A 517 79.12 8.25 9.45
C ALA A 517 77.81 7.51 9.71
N VAL A 518 76.71 8.21 9.50
CA VAL A 518 75.35 7.69 9.62
C VAL A 518 74.58 8.06 8.37
N GLU A 519 73.67 7.18 7.95
CA GLU A 519 72.70 7.56 6.93
C GLU A 519 71.54 8.31 7.57
N PHE A 520 71.26 9.49 7.03
CA PHE A 520 70.11 10.28 7.42
C PHE A 520 69.49 10.94 6.18
N ALA A 521 68.17 10.80 6.05
CA ALA A 521 67.39 11.32 4.92
C ALA A 521 67.94 10.93 3.54
N GLY A 522 68.45 9.70 3.39
CA GLY A 522 68.96 9.15 2.13
C GLY A 522 70.37 9.63 1.74
N LYS A 523 71.11 10.25 2.67
CA LYS A 523 72.51 10.67 2.50
C LYS A 523 73.37 10.19 3.64
N CYS A 524 74.66 10.03 3.38
CA CYS A 524 75.68 9.80 4.38
C CYS A 524 76.13 11.10 5.02
N TRP A 525 76.02 11.22 6.33
CA TRP A 525 76.52 12.36 7.09
C TRP A 525 77.66 11.93 8.00
N MET A 526 78.74 12.72 8.03
CA MET A 526 79.73 12.58 9.10
C MET A 526 79.08 12.90 10.44
N THR A 527 79.35 12.09 11.46
CA THR A 527 78.88 12.36 12.83
C THR A 527 79.87 13.22 13.62
N GLU A 528 81.05 13.45 13.06
CA GLU A 528 82.13 14.22 13.65
C GLU A 528 82.50 15.42 12.76
N ASN A 529 83.09 16.44 13.38
CA ASN A 529 83.55 17.62 12.65
C ASN A 529 84.91 17.34 11.99
N LEU A 530 85.16 17.96 10.84
CA LEU A 530 86.38 17.76 10.07
C LEU A 530 87.64 18.19 10.86
N ARG A 531 88.62 17.29 10.98
CA ARG A 531 89.91 17.49 11.68
C ARG A 531 91.10 17.78 10.74
N TYR A 532 90.85 17.87 9.44
CA TYR A 532 91.88 18.06 8.41
C TYR A 532 92.76 19.30 8.64
N ASP A 533 94.04 19.06 8.92
CA ASP A 533 95.05 20.12 9.09
C ASP A 533 95.40 20.72 7.72
N THR A 534 95.08 22.00 7.51
CA THR A 534 95.27 22.58 6.18
C THR A 534 96.71 23.03 5.99
N PRO A 535 97.26 22.97 4.76
CA PRO A 535 98.59 23.52 4.47
C PRO A 535 98.67 25.06 4.60
N LEU A 536 97.53 25.75 4.79
CA LEU A 536 97.43 27.20 4.93
C LEU A 536 97.61 27.57 6.41
N ALA A 537 98.87 27.77 6.80
CA ALA A 537 99.23 28.03 8.19
C ALA A 537 98.46 29.23 8.79
N GLY A 538 97.65 28.97 9.83
CA GLY A 538 96.98 29.97 10.64
C GLY A 538 95.49 30.20 10.32
N ASP A 539 94.94 29.53 9.32
CA ASP A 539 93.53 29.72 8.94
C ASP A 539 92.58 28.65 9.49
N ASP A 540 93.10 27.48 9.84
CA ASP A 540 92.42 26.49 10.67
C ASP A 540 93.02 26.48 12.10
N ILE A 541 92.14 26.43 13.11
CA ILE A 541 92.55 26.37 14.51
C ILE A 541 91.74 25.32 15.27
N PRO A 542 92.35 24.50 16.15
CA PRO A 542 91.62 23.77 17.16
C PRO A 542 91.09 24.75 18.23
N TYR A 543 90.05 24.34 18.97
CA TYR A 543 89.59 25.14 20.09
C TYR A 543 90.70 25.35 21.12
N LEU A 544 90.99 26.62 21.44
CA LEU A 544 92.09 27.05 22.32
C LEU A 544 93.48 26.46 22.00
N ASN A 545 93.68 25.94 20.78
CA ASN A 545 94.89 25.22 20.38
C ASN A 545 95.23 24.03 21.31
N ASP A 546 94.20 23.35 21.82
CA ASP A 546 94.33 22.26 22.78
C ASP A 546 93.93 20.91 22.14
N PRO A 547 94.80 19.88 22.19
CA PRO A 547 94.57 18.57 21.59
C PRO A 547 93.29 17.86 22.05
N ILE A 548 92.81 18.11 23.27
CA ILE A 548 91.58 17.48 23.78
C ILE A 548 90.37 17.94 22.97
N TYR A 549 90.31 19.24 22.66
CA TYR A 549 89.20 19.79 21.90
C TYR A 549 89.29 19.52 20.41
N LEU A 550 90.47 19.16 19.89
CA LEU A 550 90.61 18.70 18.51
C LEU A 550 89.85 17.38 18.30
N ASP A 551 89.99 16.44 19.24
CA ASP A 551 89.26 15.17 19.22
C ASP A 551 87.76 15.40 19.39
N MET A 552 87.38 16.27 20.34
CA MET A 552 85.98 16.53 20.65
C MET A 552 85.23 17.34 19.59
N TYR A 553 85.81 18.42 19.05
CA TYR A 553 85.08 19.41 18.24
C TYR A 553 85.65 19.64 16.84
N GLY A 554 86.76 19.00 16.50
CA GLY A 554 87.44 19.19 15.24
C GLY A 554 88.12 20.56 15.11
N ARG A 555 88.35 20.96 13.85
CA ARG A 555 88.95 22.26 13.52
C ARG A 555 87.91 23.24 13.00
N TYR A 556 88.26 24.50 13.09
CA TYR A 556 87.42 25.63 12.69
C TYR A 556 88.06 26.33 11.51
N TYR A 557 87.33 26.48 10.41
CA TYR A 557 87.84 27.00 9.15
C TYR A 557 87.11 28.28 8.78
N THR A 558 87.80 29.21 8.11
CA THR A 558 87.11 30.28 7.40
C THR A 558 86.38 29.71 6.19
N TRP A 559 85.28 30.35 5.77
CA TRP A 559 84.51 29.87 4.62
C TRP A 559 85.35 29.75 3.34
N PRO A 560 86.22 30.71 2.97
CA PRO A 560 87.03 30.61 1.75
C PRO A 560 88.01 29.44 1.77
N VAL A 561 88.57 29.15 2.95
CA VAL A 561 89.48 28.00 3.15
C VAL A 561 88.72 26.69 3.05
N MET A 562 87.57 26.61 3.70
CA MET A 562 86.68 25.46 3.65
C MET A 562 86.26 25.11 2.21
N MET A 563 85.93 26.11 1.39
CA MET A 563 85.58 25.93 -0.02
C MET A 563 86.76 25.55 -0.93
N ALA A 564 88.01 25.74 -0.50
CA ALA A 564 89.22 25.46 -1.27
C ALA A 564 89.21 26.01 -2.71
N GLY A 565 88.64 27.20 -2.91
CA GLY A 565 88.55 27.88 -4.21
C GLY A 565 87.38 27.44 -5.11
N ALA A 566 86.50 26.55 -4.65
CA ALA A 566 85.30 26.17 -5.38
C ALA A 566 84.22 27.28 -5.37
N SER A 567 83.39 27.29 -6.41
CA SER A 567 82.22 28.18 -6.47
C SER A 567 81.16 27.77 -5.45
N SER A 568 80.42 28.75 -4.95
CA SER A 568 79.27 28.51 -4.08
C SER A 568 78.18 27.69 -4.78
N SER A 569 77.50 26.80 -4.05
CA SER A 569 76.41 25.96 -4.56
C SER A 569 75.31 25.84 -3.53
N SER A 570 74.06 26.03 -3.97
CA SER A 570 72.85 25.84 -3.14
C SER A 570 72.05 24.60 -3.52
N ALA A 571 72.63 23.72 -4.34
CA ALA A 571 71.97 22.55 -4.87
C ALA A 571 71.99 21.37 -3.88
N ASP A 572 71.06 20.44 -4.04
CA ASP A 572 71.09 19.13 -3.40
C ASP A 572 71.33 18.07 -4.50
N PRO A 573 72.54 17.48 -4.59
CA PRO A 573 73.72 17.74 -3.75
C PRO A 573 74.49 19.01 -4.12
N SER A 574 75.29 19.54 -3.20
CA SER A 574 76.09 20.74 -3.48
C SER A 574 77.14 20.49 -4.58
N GLY A 575 77.72 19.28 -4.60
CA GLY A 575 78.84 18.90 -5.47
C GLY A 575 80.17 19.59 -5.11
N VAL A 576 80.23 20.33 -4.01
CA VAL A 576 81.41 21.10 -3.60
C VAL A 576 82.26 20.27 -2.64
N GLN A 577 83.30 19.60 -3.13
CA GLN A 577 84.21 18.83 -2.26
C GLN A 577 84.88 19.76 -1.22
N GLY A 578 85.50 20.86 -1.66
CA GLY A 578 86.29 21.74 -0.80
C GLY A 578 87.29 20.97 0.07
N LEU A 579 87.31 21.23 1.38
CA LEU A 579 88.14 20.50 2.33
C LEU A 579 87.59 19.14 2.76
N CYS A 580 86.39 18.72 2.31
CA CYS A 580 85.88 17.40 2.63
C CYS A 580 86.70 16.28 1.99
N PRO A 581 86.71 15.07 2.58
CA PRO A 581 87.44 13.92 2.05
C PRO A 581 87.00 13.57 0.61
N PRO A 582 87.85 12.93 -0.21
CA PRO A 582 87.45 12.53 -1.56
C PRO A 582 86.16 11.69 -1.57
N GLY A 583 85.19 12.11 -2.40
CA GLY A 583 83.87 11.49 -2.47
C GLY A 583 82.86 11.98 -1.41
N TRP A 584 83.25 12.95 -0.58
CA TRP A 584 82.38 13.72 0.32
C TRP A 584 82.36 15.19 -0.11
N HIS A 585 81.31 15.91 0.24
CA HIS A 585 81.16 17.33 -0.06
C HIS A 585 80.66 18.14 1.14
N ILE A 586 80.85 19.45 1.03
CA ILE A 586 80.35 20.44 1.98
C ILE A 586 78.84 20.55 1.74
N PRO A 587 78.00 20.34 2.76
CA PRO A 587 76.55 20.39 2.57
C PRO A 587 76.10 21.77 2.07
N SER A 588 75.07 21.80 1.22
CA SER A 588 74.39 23.04 0.88
C SER A 588 73.27 23.38 1.88
N LYS A 589 72.71 24.57 1.76
CA LYS A 589 71.47 24.99 2.43
C LYS A 589 70.33 24.02 2.16
N ALA A 590 70.21 23.52 0.93
CA ALA A 590 69.14 22.59 0.56
C ALA A 590 69.30 21.26 1.32
N GLU A 591 70.52 20.75 1.41
CA GLU A 591 70.83 19.52 2.15
C GLU A 591 70.65 19.68 3.66
N TRP A 592 71.00 20.84 4.22
CA TRP A 592 70.65 21.15 5.62
C TRP A 592 69.14 21.23 5.85
N LYS A 593 68.40 21.71 4.85
CA LYS A 593 66.94 21.82 4.93
C LYS A 593 66.25 20.46 4.85
N THR A 594 66.78 19.47 4.15
CA THR A 594 66.19 18.11 4.17
C THR A 594 66.16 17.53 5.57
N ILE A 595 67.18 17.83 6.39
CA ILE A 595 67.19 17.46 7.80
C ILE A 595 66.08 18.18 8.58
N LEU A 596 65.88 19.48 8.36
CA LEU A 596 64.81 20.25 8.98
C LEU A 596 63.43 19.71 8.57
N ASP A 597 63.21 19.49 7.28
CA ASP A 597 61.94 19.03 6.73
C ASP A 597 61.56 17.64 7.26
N TYR A 598 62.54 16.75 7.51
CA TYR A 598 62.31 15.45 8.16
C TYR A 598 61.66 15.59 9.55
N TYR A 599 62.06 16.61 10.32
CA TYR A 599 61.51 16.90 11.64
C TYR A 599 60.32 17.87 11.63
N GLY A 600 59.80 18.24 10.44
CA GLY A 600 58.67 19.14 10.29
C GLY A 600 59.03 20.64 10.32
N GLY A 601 60.30 20.99 10.10
CA GLY A 601 60.81 22.35 9.98
C GLY A 601 61.72 22.79 11.14
N ASP A 602 62.09 24.07 11.13
CA ASP A 602 62.91 24.73 12.16
C ASP A 602 62.25 24.65 13.55
N GLY A 603 62.99 24.16 14.54
CA GLY A 603 62.49 24.14 15.92
C GLY A 603 63.07 23.06 16.84
N PHE A 604 62.37 22.86 17.96
CA PHE A 604 62.80 22.02 19.09
C PHE A 604 62.97 20.54 18.72
N LEU A 605 62.10 19.99 17.86
CA LEU A 605 62.14 18.57 17.49
C LEU A 605 63.36 18.25 16.63
N ALA A 606 63.67 19.12 15.66
CA ALA A 606 64.88 19.00 14.86
C ALA A 606 66.12 19.09 15.76
N TYR A 607 66.16 20.08 16.65
CA TYR A 607 67.25 20.22 17.62
C TYR A 607 67.46 18.96 18.48
N GLN A 608 66.40 18.40 19.08
CA GLN A 608 66.48 17.20 19.93
C GLN A 608 66.89 15.95 19.16
N GLY A 609 66.46 15.83 17.90
CA GLY A 609 66.78 14.69 17.05
C GLY A 609 68.25 14.65 16.62
N ILE A 610 68.87 15.81 16.38
CA ILE A 610 70.15 15.95 15.68
C ILE A 610 71.35 16.08 16.63
N ILE A 611 71.15 16.68 17.81
CA ILE A 611 72.20 16.90 18.80
C ILE A 611 72.80 15.57 19.30
N GLU A 612 73.97 15.62 19.93
CA GLU A 612 74.63 14.47 20.57
C GLU A 612 73.67 13.64 21.44
N GLY A 613 73.64 12.33 21.22
CA GLY A 613 72.71 11.37 21.84
C GLY A 613 71.27 11.43 21.31
N GLY A 614 71.00 12.27 20.31
CA GLY A 614 69.70 12.40 19.64
C GLY A 614 69.36 11.20 18.75
N ALA A 615 68.06 11.04 18.48
CA ALA A 615 67.54 9.85 17.79
C ALA A 615 67.99 9.70 16.31
N SER A 616 68.57 10.74 15.70
CA SER A 616 69.10 10.68 14.33
C SER A 616 70.44 9.93 14.23
N GLY A 617 71.19 9.81 15.33
CA GLY A 617 72.58 9.36 15.32
C GLY A 617 73.56 10.31 14.60
N LEU A 618 73.12 11.54 14.27
CA LEU A 618 73.97 12.52 13.61
C LEU A 618 75.02 13.14 14.55
N GLU A 619 74.82 13.08 15.86
CA GLU A 619 75.80 13.51 16.88
C GLU A 619 76.32 14.96 16.74
N PHE A 620 75.42 15.94 16.58
CA PHE A 620 75.84 17.34 16.49
C PHE A 620 76.25 17.89 17.85
N GLN A 621 77.42 18.53 17.90
CA GLN A 621 78.05 18.99 19.13
C GLN A 621 78.02 20.51 19.22
N LEU A 622 77.71 21.05 20.41
CA LEU A 622 77.70 22.49 20.69
C LEU A 622 79.11 23.07 20.82
N SER A 623 79.82 23.05 19.70
CA SER A 623 81.23 23.39 19.53
C SER A 623 81.52 24.90 19.50
N GLY A 624 80.51 25.76 19.55
CA GLY A 624 80.69 27.21 19.42
C GLY A 624 81.29 27.60 18.07
N PHE A 625 81.90 28.79 18.02
CA PHE A 625 82.65 29.27 16.86
C PHE A 625 83.65 30.36 17.29
N TRP A 626 84.59 30.71 16.42
CA TRP A 626 85.54 31.79 16.66
C TRP A 626 85.24 33.00 15.76
N ALA A 627 85.16 34.17 16.38
CA ALA A 627 84.97 35.47 15.74
C ALA A 627 85.74 36.54 16.52
N LEU A 628 87.05 36.64 16.30
CA LEU A 628 88.01 37.41 17.13
C LEU A 628 88.23 36.82 18.55
N SER A 629 87.18 36.25 19.16
CA SER A 629 87.22 35.44 20.37
C SER A 629 86.33 34.20 20.23
N TRP A 630 86.44 33.26 21.17
CA TRP A 630 85.56 32.09 21.23
C TRP A 630 84.18 32.46 21.76
N TYR A 631 83.13 31.96 21.10
CA TYR A 631 81.73 32.19 21.48
C TYR A 631 80.96 30.89 21.67
N GLY A 632 80.17 30.85 22.75
CA GLY A 632 79.05 29.93 22.92
C GLY A 632 79.40 28.43 23.01
N LEU A 633 80.64 28.08 23.41
CA LEU A 633 81.00 26.69 23.67
C LEU A 633 80.03 26.04 24.67
N GLY A 634 79.48 24.88 24.32
CA GLY A 634 78.49 24.15 25.11
C GLY A 634 77.05 24.68 24.97
N PHE A 635 76.83 25.80 24.30
CA PHE A 635 75.51 26.46 24.17
C PHE A 635 75.06 26.66 22.72
N THR A 636 75.99 26.79 21.77
CA THR A 636 75.68 26.96 20.36
C THR A 636 76.65 26.15 19.50
N ALA A 637 76.24 25.83 18.29
CA ALA A 637 77.14 25.38 17.23
C ALA A 637 76.70 25.95 15.90
N ARG A 638 77.67 26.11 15.02
CA ARG A 638 77.45 26.55 13.65
C ARG A 638 78.23 25.65 12.73
N TYR A 639 77.68 25.38 11.56
CA TYR A 639 78.33 24.55 10.55
C TYR A 639 78.26 25.25 9.22
N TRP A 640 79.38 25.34 8.52
CA TRP A 640 79.38 25.95 7.21
C TRP A 640 78.53 25.16 6.22
N ALA A 641 77.84 25.90 5.35
CA ALA A 641 77.31 25.40 4.09
C ALA A 641 78.12 25.96 2.91
N SER A 642 77.97 25.32 1.75
CA SER A 642 78.64 25.73 0.50
C SER A 642 78.01 26.97 -0.16
N ASP A 643 76.88 27.45 0.37
CA ASP A 643 76.16 28.62 -0.12
C ASP A 643 76.71 29.95 0.43
N LEU A 644 76.64 30.99 -0.38
CA LEU A 644 76.74 32.39 0.04
C LEU A 644 75.36 33.04 -0.01
N THR A 645 75.00 33.83 1.00
CA THR A 645 73.82 34.72 0.94
C THR A 645 74.15 36.04 0.23
N TRP A 646 75.37 36.55 0.44
CA TRP A 646 75.93 37.77 -0.14
C TRP A 646 77.45 37.63 -0.36
N LEU A 647 78.09 38.62 -0.98
CA LEU A 647 79.50 38.55 -1.41
C LEU A 647 80.51 38.21 -0.29
N TYR A 648 80.15 38.36 0.99
CA TYR A 648 81.00 38.10 2.16
C TYR A 648 80.27 37.42 3.33
N GLU A 649 79.11 36.79 3.07
CA GLU A 649 78.35 36.06 4.09
C GLU A 649 78.06 34.63 3.62
N GLY A 650 78.61 33.65 4.33
CA GLY A 650 78.37 32.22 4.10
C GLY A 650 77.17 31.73 4.88
N VAL A 651 76.41 30.79 4.31
CA VAL A 651 75.28 30.17 5.01
C VAL A 651 75.79 29.22 6.10
N THR A 652 75.08 29.19 7.23
CA THR A 652 75.37 28.30 8.34
C THR A 652 74.14 27.54 8.81
N ALA A 653 74.33 26.26 9.13
CA ALA A 653 73.41 25.51 9.99
C ALA A 653 73.68 25.88 11.45
N GLU A 654 72.70 26.45 12.15
CA GLU A 654 72.87 27.03 13.48
C GLU A 654 72.03 26.32 14.54
N PHE A 655 72.70 25.89 15.60
CA PHE A 655 72.12 25.26 16.78
C PHE A 655 72.26 26.20 17.96
N ASN A 656 71.17 26.49 18.66
CA ASN A 656 71.20 27.44 19.76
C ASN A 656 70.33 26.96 20.93
N GLN A 657 70.99 26.55 22.04
CA GLN A 657 70.28 26.20 23.28
C GLN A 657 69.63 27.41 23.94
N THR A 658 70.25 28.58 23.85
CA THR A 658 69.80 29.79 24.56
C THR A 658 68.57 30.43 23.92
N VAL A 659 68.27 30.10 22.67
CA VAL A 659 67.08 30.57 21.93
C VAL A 659 66.18 29.36 21.67
N GLN A 660 65.46 28.94 22.71
CA GLN A 660 64.43 27.89 22.64
C GLN A 660 64.90 26.51 22.12
N ASN A 661 66.20 26.19 22.21
CA ASN A 661 66.77 24.96 21.65
C ASN A 661 66.37 24.78 20.18
N GLN A 662 66.70 25.76 19.35
CA GLN A 662 66.32 25.78 17.94
C GLN A 662 67.48 25.30 17.06
N PHE A 663 67.12 24.59 15.99
CA PHE A 663 67.95 24.37 14.81
C PHE A 663 67.38 25.21 13.66
N THR A 664 68.23 26.05 13.05
CA THR A 664 67.83 27.03 12.03
C THR A 664 68.91 27.15 10.96
N ILE A 665 68.56 27.76 9.82
CA ILE A 665 69.53 28.19 8.81
C ILE A 665 69.77 29.70 8.93
N GLY A 666 71.03 30.09 9.14
CA GLY A 666 71.47 31.48 9.20
C GLY A 666 72.59 31.78 8.22
N SER A 667 73.31 32.86 8.49
CA SER A 667 74.48 33.25 7.70
C SER A 667 75.48 34.01 8.56
N GLU A 668 76.76 33.87 8.21
CA GLU A 668 77.86 34.43 8.96
C GLU A 668 78.96 35.03 8.07
N PRO A 669 79.68 36.08 8.53
CA PRO A 669 80.82 36.61 7.81
C PRO A 669 81.84 35.52 7.51
N VAL A 670 82.29 35.46 6.26
CA VAL A 670 83.19 34.41 5.74
C VAL A 670 84.54 34.30 6.49
N GLU A 671 84.93 35.36 7.19
CA GLU A 671 86.14 35.46 8.03
C GLU A 671 86.03 34.74 9.37
N ARG A 672 84.81 34.32 9.78
CA ARG A 672 84.63 33.55 11.02
C ARG A 672 85.19 32.16 10.85
N ARG A 673 85.70 31.58 11.93
CA ARG A 673 86.14 30.18 11.93
C ARG A 673 85.05 29.32 12.55
N ILE A 674 84.48 28.44 11.73
CA ILE A 674 83.32 27.60 12.02
C ILE A 674 83.66 26.16 11.59
N PRO A 675 83.22 25.12 12.33
CA PRO A 675 83.47 23.74 11.92
C PRO A 675 82.70 23.38 10.64
N CYS A 676 83.16 22.32 10.00
CA CYS A 676 82.51 21.72 8.84
C CYS A 676 82.15 20.27 9.14
N ARG A 677 81.00 19.82 8.63
CA ARG A 677 80.52 18.45 8.71
C ARG A 677 80.13 18.00 7.31
N CYS A 678 80.88 17.06 6.74
CA CYS A 678 80.69 16.69 5.35
C CYS A 678 79.56 15.68 5.17
N VAL A 679 79.00 15.67 3.97
CA VAL A 679 77.93 14.77 3.53
C VAL A 679 78.36 14.06 2.25
N LYS A 680 77.74 12.93 1.93
CA LYS A 680 77.96 12.13 0.73
C LYS A 680 76.63 11.55 0.25
N ASP A 681 76.46 11.51 -1.07
CA ASP A 681 75.29 10.93 -1.75
C ASP A 681 75.38 9.42 -1.98
#